data_AF-A0A9P4Z297-F1
#
_entry.id   AF-A0A9P4Z297-F1
#
_cell.length_a   1.000
_cell.length_b   1.000
_cell.length_c   1.000
_cell.angle_alpha   90.00
_cell.angle_beta   90.00
_cell.angle_gamma   90.00
#
_symmetry.space_group_name_H-M   'P 1'
#
loop_
_entity.id
_entity.type
_entity.pdbx_description
1 polymer ?
#
loop_
_entity_poly.entity_id
_entity_poly.type
_entity_poly.pdbx_seq_one_letter_code
_entity_poly.pdbx_strand_id
1 'polypeptide(L)'
;MALAYHAGPGPGQDGTNNPYAVLPGTKPGTFIQHNMVPMKSRALSRDQPGCHPSRWIHELVNNNFTICDMFGRAKQADLDTPFEWQHEHRLVLNGNQSRATHDRKVLSSICLDCHFHFIFKLSWDPEHAHEQCNASQATWPMRDDSYPWHHLAWAGSEADHVIADEWSKYYPLRAREHFACVAPPCTFQITLDVSEPRMGSEWIRLLQDEDTILRELRRATEKDPQRYEGATDDWAKQAPLNLNTYLKNLLESDAQSARAISKRNKRFAVVFGPRCFGLFRALGFEEAVDMQDGVDEGTFTPMPPPPSTDENGITQIGTYRAYIEDVRNEVQSLIHKMGQVGENPSFVSSALHTDLGCKEVPNISGNALVNIERYRLLGILPNQPREIVVNAYFRQWDLLPGKRREMVDALMAVANDGNDEQLSDFAMMQSSVFDSQLPVQGTTDEDGLLNQALLYLGLNPPNTYSAEKVIDAFRGKLVESPADASTARAMLIMIAQNTTDDNYQTSLIMEADVKMSTETSKAILGGDGPGRSRDDWYNSAVLKLQAAKNRDESVLYVQALESLAENTQDYELKAAAFELRSQHEAREPSADDSAPKGEDASDLSLPVGLHNIGNTCYLNSLLQYLYTVKAVRDIATNYGEYNLDLSDDSIAERRLGGNRMQLDRGEAVVAQAFVKELGELFHNLHTSSKVATRPSQRLANAALLSTHALLEDARPASTAAVSRPPSLPERQPDVPTTPASEQPSDVEMSQVSASKSEDQEAHSRASSATLVGAGDEQIKGLDGKTQEAAPRKTAGGSLIPDIVMEDVDGAKAEDPDPDTVDAKVLRALEHQKRSSGTEQQDVEEVMGKIISLLQAAIKPTDVDADTGIQSEKIMETFFVTTVNYTKKFGEKTYQREVSYDRSITAFPAPGQECSLYEALGRNFDQQVLEDSQLSRYTAIRSLPPVLHVLIQRTLSTGRKNANPVVIPETLYLDHYMDAPHDSAEFQRRKEDWTVTTRLADIRQSQLDGKAFSGSGRLVEKMSRAMRGVAAGESKGNSWAGIDGDAMAVDPQQDATPEEEEEEEEEEDWSFDGTIEDDFILVSPRGRTEAEDGGASSQPLQGPEDVVQAEETVQRMIDEEISELESARREHFSSSQKHAYRLEAVICHSGNLQAGHYWVWIRDFANDIWRCYNDATVRVETDTAKVLHDLSKGGEPYYLCYVRDEDKEEWVDVPTRDVPVPVPALAADSSDADADADMTSNDADGPAPPAEAETVSSGDVPGAAN
;
A
#
# COMPACT_ATOMS: atom_id res chain seq x y z
N MET A 1 -16.24 -10.60 43.19
CA MET A 1 -15.32 -9.53 43.65
C MET A 1 -14.51 -9.11 42.42
N ALA A 2 -14.12 -7.84 42.31
CA ALA A 2 -14.08 -7.12 41.02
C ALA A 2 -15.48 -6.98 40.38
N LEU A 3 -15.64 -5.97 39.50
CA LEU A 3 -16.90 -5.48 38.95
C LEU A 3 -16.87 -5.52 37.42
N ALA A 4 -18.02 -5.73 36.80
CA ALA A 4 -18.15 -5.73 35.35
C ALA A 4 -18.15 -4.30 34.78
N TYR A 5 -17.44 -4.11 33.66
CA TYR A 5 -17.65 -2.95 32.78
C TYR A 5 -18.67 -3.34 31.71
N HIS A 6 -19.80 -2.63 31.66
CA HIS A 6 -20.69 -2.64 30.51
C HIS A 6 -20.24 -1.57 29.50
N ALA A 7 -19.87 -2.01 28.30
CA ALA A 7 -19.87 -1.19 27.11
C ALA A 7 -20.65 -1.96 26.03
N GLY A 8 -21.86 -1.50 25.73
CA GLY A 8 -22.66 -2.03 24.62
C GLY A 8 -22.51 -1.11 23.40
N PRO A 9 -22.35 -1.64 22.18
CA PRO A 9 -22.37 -0.81 20.97
C PRO A 9 -23.77 -0.23 20.78
N GLY A 10 -23.85 1.09 20.65
CA GLY A 10 -25.09 1.76 20.24
C GLY A 10 -25.31 1.61 18.73
N PRO A 11 -26.55 1.47 18.24
CA PRO A 11 -26.82 1.35 16.81
C PRO A 11 -26.71 2.71 16.11
N GLY A 12 -25.51 3.03 15.64
CA GLY A 12 -25.26 4.08 14.63
C GLY A 12 -25.21 3.47 13.23
N GLN A 13 -25.85 4.12 12.25
CA GLN A 13 -25.83 3.67 10.86
C GLN A 13 -24.76 4.42 10.08
N ASP A 14 -23.64 3.76 9.77
CA ASP A 14 -22.80 4.15 8.64
C ASP A 14 -22.95 3.11 7.53
N GLY A 15 -23.38 3.56 6.36
CA GLY A 15 -23.58 2.74 5.17
C GLY A 15 -22.35 2.75 4.26
N THR A 16 -22.25 1.72 3.41
CA THR A 16 -21.33 1.68 2.25
C THR A 16 -19.86 1.94 2.54
N ASN A 17 -19.18 0.96 3.13
CA ASN A 17 -17.79 0.66 2.79
C ASN A 17 -17.69 -0.85 2.49
N ASN A 18 -17.43 -1.20 1.23
CA ASN A 18 -17.13 -2.57 0.83
C ASN A 18 -15.61 -2.74 0.88
N PRO A 19 -15.04 -3.70 1.64
CA PRO A 19 -13.59 -3.84 1.80
C PRO A 19 -12.87 -4.47 0.60
N TYR A 20 -13.60 -4.67 -0.51
CA TYR A 20 -13.11 -5.08 -1.82
C TYR A 20 -13.67 -4.12 -2.87
N ALA A 21 -12.92 -3.81 -3.93
CA ALA A 21 -13.39 -2.85 -4.92
C ALA A 21 -14.61 -3.35 -5.71
N VAL A 22 -15.59 -2.47 -5.82
CA VAL A 22 -16.77 -2.64 -6.66
C VAL A 22 -16.36 -2.55 -8.13
N LEU A 23 -16.23 -3.70 -8.80
CA LEU A 23 -16.08 -3.83 -10.24
C LEU A 23 -17.09 -2.92 -10.98
N PRO A 24 -16.68 -2.06 -11.94
CA PRO A 24 -17.60 -1.14 -12.62
C PRO A 24 -18.79 -1.86 -13.28
N GLY A 25 -19.96 -1.79 -12.62
CA GLY A 25 -21.19 -2.46 -13.05
C GLY A 25 -21.81 -3.45 -12.06
N THR A 26 -21.13 -3.81 -10.96
CA THR A 26 -21.78 -4.54 -9.85
C THR A 26 -22.65 -3.59 -9.03
N LYS A 27 -23.75 -4.09 -8.48
CA LYS A 27 -24.71 -3.28 -7.71
C LYS A 27 -24.17 -3.01 -6.30
N PRO A 28 -24.44 -1.83 -5.70
CA PRO A 28 -24.11 -1.57 -4.30
C PRO A 28 -24.73 -2.64 -3.38
N GLY A 29 -23.95 -3.07 -2.39
CA GLY A 29 -24.16 -4.33 -1.68
C GLY A 29 -25.45 -4.43 -0.88
N THR A 30 -26.03 -5.63 -0.87
CA THR A 30 -27.07 -6.05 0.07
C THR A 30 -26.51 -6.05 1.50
N PHE A 31 -27.32 -5.71 2.52
CA PHE A 31 -26.88 -5.79 3.91
C PHE A 31 -26.60 -7.25 4.31
N ILE A 32 -25.39 -7.53 4.80
CA ILE A 32 -24.93 -8.89 5.14
C ILE A 32 -25.00 -9.10 6.65
N GLN A 33 -25.84 -10.04 7.08
CA GLN A 33 -25.99 -10.36 8.50
C GLN A 33 -24.71 -11.01 9.06
N HIS A 34 -24.25 -10.53 10.21
CA HIS A 34 -23.04 -10.98 10.89
C HIS A 34 -23.39 -11.80 12.14
N ASN A 35 -23.42 -13.12 12.01
CA ASN A 35 -23.77 -14.02 13.10
C ASN A 35 -22.50 -14.37 13.91
N MET A 36 -22.38 -13.77 15.09
CA MET A 36 -21.19 -13.80 15.94
C MET A 36 -21.33 -14.79 17.11
N VAL A 37 -21.01 -16.07 16.86
CA VAL A 37 -20.93 -17.09 17.92
C VAL A 37 -19.62 -16.94 18.73
N PRO A 38 -19.58 -17.35 20.02
CA PRO A 38 -18.40 -17.13 20.88
C PRO A 38 -17.08 -17.73 20.36
N MET A 39 -17.12 -18.88 19.67
CA MET A 39 -15.93 -19.47 19.05
C MET A 39 -15.43 -18.66 17.84
N LYS A 40 -16.34 -18.12 17.04
CA LYS A 40 -16.02 -17.22 15.91
C LYS A 40 -15.45 -15.90 16.40
N SER A 41 -15.98 -15.38 17.51
CA SER A 41 -15.41 -14.22 18.22
C SER A 41 -13.98 -14.49 18.70
N ARG A 42 -13.72 -15.68 19.30
CA ARG A 42 -12.38 -16.13 19.69
C ARG A 42 -11.43 -16.35 18.52
N ALA A 43 -11.93 -16.74 17.33
CA ALA A 43 -11.12 -16.91 16.13
C ALA A 43 -10.76 -15.55 15.51
N LEU A 44 -11.74 -14.67 15.31
CA LEU A 44 -11.53 -13.32 14.76
C LEU A 44 -10.71 -12.40 15.69
N SER A 45 -10.64 -12.71 16.99
CA SER A 45 -9.75 -12.01 17.93
C SER A 45 -8.30 -12.54 17.94
N ARG A 46 -7.93 -13.45 17.04
CA ARG A 46 -6.59 -14.02 16.90
C ARG A 46 -6.10 -13.71 15.49
N ASP A 47 -5.04 -12.93 15.38
CA ASP A 47 -4.35 -12.64 14.12
C ASP A 47 -3.60 -13.89 13.64
N GLN A 48 -4.36 -14.84 13.09
CA GLN A 48 -3.94 -16.19 12.71
C GLN A 48 -4.68 -16.62 11.43
N PRO A 49 -3.99 -17.25 10.45
CA PRO A 49 -4.65 -17.68 9.22
C PRO A 49 -5.72 -18.73 9.50
N GLY A 50 -6.80 -18.68 8.72
CA GLY A 50 -7.70 -19.81 8.53
C GLY A 50 -7.31 -20.65 7.31
N CYS A 51 -8.03 -21.74 7.06
CA CYS A 51 -7.85 -22.54 5.87
C CYS A 51 -9.15 -23.19 5.35
N HIS A 52 -9.15 -23.54 4.07
CA HIS A 52 -10.23 -24.29 3.44
C HIS A 52 -10.30 -25.74 4.00
N PRO A 53 -11.49 -26.32 4.25
CA PRO A 53 -11.67 -27.67 4.79
C PRO A 53 -10.77 -28.77 4.24
N SER A 54 -10.54 -28.85 2.92
CA SER A 54 -9.63 -29.87 2.35
C SER A 54 -8.18 -29.70 2.83
N ARG A 55 -7.72 -28.46 3.05
CA ARG A 55 -6.40 -28.15 3.61
C ARG A 55 -6.34 -28.52 5.09
N TRP A 56 -7.40 -28.22 5.85
CA TRP A 56 -7.52 -28.59 7.26
C TRP A 56 -7.49 -30.13 7.47
N ILE A 57 -8.22 -30.89 6.64
CA ILE A 57 -8.18 -32.37 6.66
C ILE A 57 -6.78 -32.89 6.30
N HIS A 58 -6.10 -32.28 5.32
CA HIS A 58 -4.75 -32.68 4.94
C HIS A 58 -3.74 -32.47 6.07
N GLU A 59 -3.73 -31.30 6.73
CA GLU A 59 -2.79 -31.01 7.83
C GLU A 59 -3.05 -31.87 9.09
N LEU A 60 -4.33 -32.14 9.38
CA LEU A 60 -4.77 -33.09 10.40
C LEU A 60 -4.22 -34.51 10.16
N VAL A 61 -4.36 -35.02 8.94
CA VAL A 61 -3.92 -36.37 8.57
C VAL A 61 -2.39 -36.45 8.53
N ASN A 62 -1.70 -35.43 8.04
CA ASN A 62 -0.24 -35.41 7.92
C ASN A 62 0.51 -35.00 9.22
N ASN A 63 -0.18 -34.90 10.37
CA ASN A 63 0.41 -34.55 11.68
C ASN A 63 1.21 -33.21 11.62
N ASN A 64 0.73 -32.27 10.80
CA ASN A 64 1.46 -31.05 10.42
C ASN A 64 0.50 -29.85 10.33
N PHE A 65 -0.14 -29.51 11.45
CA PHE A 65 -0.91 -28.27 11.56
C PHE A 65 0.02 -27.06 11.60
N THR A 66 -0.23 -26.10 10.70
CA THR A 66 0.50 -24.83 10.61
C THR A 66 0.17 -23.83 11.72
N ILE A 67 -1.01 -23.96 12.36
CA ILE A 67 -1.59 -22.91 13.22
C ILE A 67 -1.65 -23.28 14.71
N CYS A 68 -1.71 -24.56 15.07
CA CYS A 68 -1.92 -24.99 16.46
C CYS A 68 -0.98 -26.11 16.91
N ASP A 69 -0.28 -25.89 18.03
CA ASP A 69 0.69 -26.86 18.60
C ASP A 69 0.03 -28.02 19.36
N MET A 70 -1.15 -28.47 18.93
CA MET A 70 -1.83 -29.65 19.46
C MET A 70 -0.90 -30.87 19.45
N PHE A 71 -0.11 -31.01 18.37
CA PHE A 71 0.82 -32.11 18.18
C PHE A 71 2.16 -31.92 18.91
N GLY A 72 2.69 -30.71 19.11
CA GLY A 72 3.89 -30.50 19.92
C GLY A 72 3.64 -30.68 21.41
N ARG A 73 2.48 -30.23 21.92
CA ARG A 73 2.02 -30.58 23.29
C ARG A 73 1.94 -32.10 23.49
N ALA A 74 1.52 -32.85 22.48
CA ALA A 74 1.55 -34.32 22.53
C ALA A 74 2.97 -34.89 22.46
N LYS A 75 3.88 -34.32 21.66
CA LYS A 75 5.31 -34.72 21.56
C LYS A 75 6.11 -34.47 22.86
N GLN A 76 5.72 -33.49 23.67
CA GLN A 76 6.41 -33.13 24.92
C GLN A 76 5.96 -33.95 26.15
N ALA A 77 4.90 -34.74 26.04
CA ALA A 77 4.42 -35.58 27.14
C ALA A 77 5.12 -36.96 27.15
N ASP A 78 5.49 -37.42 28.35
CA ASP A 78 6.03 -38.77 28.57
C ASP A 78 4.88 -39.79 28.60
N LEU A 79 4.47 -40.26 27.41
CA LEU A 79 3.29 -41.09 27.20
C LEU A 79 3.66 -42.59 27.07
N ASP A 80 3.00 -43.49 27.81
CA ASP A 80 3.12 -44.95 27.63
C ASP A 80 2.32 -45.42 26.39
N THR A 81 2.73 -44.95 25.22
CA THR A 81 2.10 -45.28 23.94
C THR A 81 2.70 -46.54 23.31
N PRO A 82 1.87 -47.49 22.85
CA PRO A 82 2.32 -48.77 22.29
C PRO A 82 2.98 -48.67 20.90
N PHE A 83 2.77 -47.54 20.21
CA PHE A 83 3.25 -47.25 18.86
C PHE A 83 3.68 -45.78 18.78
N GLU A 84 4.59 -45.47 17.87
CA GLU A 84 5.08 -44.10 17.66
C GLU A 84 3.96 -43.18 17.15
N TRP A 85 4.02 -41.90 17.54
CA TRP A 85 3.06 -40.87 17.13
C TRP A 85 3.37 -40.25 15.75
N GLN A 86 4.62 -40.33 15.31
CA GLN A 86 5.16 -39.53 14.21
C GLN A 86 4.99 -40.21 12.85
N HIS A 87 3.75 -40.24 12.35
CA HIS A 87 3.40 -40.76 11.02
C HIS A 87 2.12 -40.09 10.48
N GLU A 88 1.75 -40.38 9.23
CA GLU A 88 0.47 -39.99 8.63
C GLU A 88 -0.70 -40.75 9.29
N HIS A 89 -1.69 -40.04 9.84
CA HIS A 89 -2.79 -40.61 10.62
C HIS A 89 -3.90 -41.18 9.74
N ARG A 90 -3.87 -42.49 9.50
CA ARG A 90 -4.97 -43.23 8.84
C ARG A 90 -6.16 -43.41 9.80
N LEU A 91 -7.03 -42.40 9.85
CA LEU A 91 -8.21 -42.34 10.74
C LEU A 91 -9.40 -43.18 10.23
N VAL A 92 -9.88 -44.11 11.04
CA VAL A 92 -11.01 -45.02 10.76
C VAL A 92 -12.21 -44.68 11.64
N LEU A 93 -13.40 -44.62 11.04
CA LEU A 93 -14.62 -44.15 11.65
C LEU A 93 -15.25 -45.19 12.60
N ASN A 94 -15.51 -44.80 13.85
CA ASN A 94 -16.27 -45.57 14.82
C ASN A 94 -17.76 -45.24 14.72
N GLY A 95 -18.50 -46.03 13.93
CA GLY A 95 -19.93 -45.82 13.67
C GLY A 95 -20.82 -45.84 14.92
N ASN A 96 -20.48 -46.65 15.94
CA ASN A 96 -21.33 -46.83 17.13
C ASN A 96 -21.38 -45.61 18.06
N GLN A 97 -20.38 -44.73 17.97
CA GLN A 97 -20.30 -43.48 18.75
C GLN A 97 -20.50 -42.23 17.88
N SER A 98 -20.64 -42.40 16.56
CA SER A 98 -20.83 -41.28 15.64
C SER A 98 -22.31 -40.92 15.55
N ARG A 99 -22.64 -39.65 15.81
CA ARG A 99 -24.01 -39.14 15.94
C ARG A 99 -24.27 -37.99 14.99
N ALA A 100 -25.45 -37.97 14.37
CA ALA A 100 -26.00 -36.78 13.72
C ALA A 100 -27.28 -36.34 14.44
N THR A 101 -27.45 -35.02 14.54
CA THR A 101 -28.61 -34.30 15.08
C THR A 101 -28.83 -33.05 14.22
N HIS A 102 -29.92 -32.31 14.42
CA HIS A 102 -30.29 -31.17 13.56
C HIS A 102 -29.33 -29.96 13.67
N ASP A 103 -28.64 -29.85 14.80
CA ASP A 103 -27.79 -28.74 15.26
C ASP A 103 -26.31 -29.13 15.42
N ARG A 104 -26.03 -30.44 15.53
CA ARG A 104 -24.71 -30.99 15.89
C ARG A 104 -24.43 -32.31 15.19
N LYS A 105 -23.16 -32.57 14.89
CA LYS A 105 -22.65 -33.87 14.46
C LYS A 105 -21.41 -34.25 15.27
N VAL A 106 -21.28 -35.52 15.60
CA VAL A 106 -20.11 -36.09 16.27
C VAL A 106 -19.58 -37.25 15.44
N LEU A 107 -18.31 -37.21 15.05
CA LEU A 107 -17.61 -38.34 14.44
C LEU A 107 -16.56 -38.83 15.44
N SER A 108 -16.67 -40.08 15.87
CA SER A 108 -15.64 -40.74 16.68
C SER A 108 -14.74 -41.56 15.78
N SER A 109 -13.43 -41.57 16.02
CA SER A 109 -12.48 -42.28 15.17
C SER A 109 -11.19 -42.68 15.89
N ILE A 110 -10.51 -43.67 15.32
CA ILE A 110 -9.23 -44.19 15.78
C ILE A 110 -8.20 -44.15 14.65
N CYS A 111 -6.95 -43.84 14.95
CA CYS A 111 -5.86 -44.06 13.98
C CYS A 111 -5.41 -45.53 13.97
N LEU A 112 -5.32 -46.16 12.80
CA LEU A 112 -4.83 -47.54 12.66
C LEU A 112 -3.41 -47.73 13.20
N ASP A 113 -2.59 -46.68 13.18
CA ASP A 113 -1.14 -46.78 13.34
C ASP A 113 -0.68 -46.38 14.75
N CYS A 114 -1.04 -45.19 15.27
CA CYS A 114 -0.74 -44.81 16.67
C CYS A 114 -1.82 -45.19 17.70
N HIS A 115 -3.01 -45.65 17.28
CA HIS A 115 -4.13 -46.08 18.15
C HIS A 115 -4.79 -44.99 19.03
N PHE A 116 -4.42 -43.71 18.91
CA PHE A 116 -5.18 -42.64 19.59
C PHE A 116 -6.56 -42.46 18.95
N HIS A 117 -7.47 -41.87 19.73
CA HIS A 117 -8.83 -41.57 19.31
C HIS A 117 -9.00 -40.06 19.07
N PHE A 118 -9.46 -39.73 17.86
CA PHE A 118 -9.76 -38.37 17.40
C PHE A 118 -11.28 -38.23 17.29
N ILE A 119 -11.85 -37.22 17.95
CA ILE A 119 -13.30 -37.00 18.00
C ILE A 119 -13.62 -35.60 17.49
N PHE A 120 -14.39 -35.56 16.41
CA PHE A 120 -14.81 -34.33 15.73
C PHE A 120 -16.22 -33.97 16.19
N LYS A 121 -16.37 -32.86 16.91
CA LYS A 121 -17.65 -32.33 17.41
C LYS A 121 -18.00 -31.09 16.57
N LEU A 122 -18.72 -31.32 15.47
CA LEU A 122 -19.21 -30.27 14.57
C LEU A 122 -20.55 -29.73 15.10
N SER A 123 -20.78 -28.43 15.00
CA SER A 123 -22.02 -27.79 15.47
C SER A 123 -22.31 -26.47 14.78
N TRP A 124 -23.57 -26.07 14.81
CA TRP A 124 -24.08 -24.83 14.25
C TRP A 124 -25.33 -24.39 15.01
N ASP A 125 -25.77 -23.15 14.79
CA ASP A 125 -27.05 -22.67 15.28
C ASP A 125 -28.19 -23.22 14.39
N PRO A 126 -29.22 -23.89 14.96
CA PRO A 126 -30.35 -24.38 14.17
C PRO A 126 -31.22 -23.26 13.59
N GLU A 127 -31.25 -22.05 14.16
CA GLU A 127 -32.02 -20.91 13.63
C GLU A 127 -31.36 -20.37 12.36
N HIS A 128 -30.03 -20.24 12.39
CA HIS A 128 -29.19 -19.78 11.28
C HIS A 128 -28.73 -20.94 10.35
N ALA A 129 -29.38 -22.11 10.40
CA ALA A 129 -28.97 -23.28 9.61
C ALA A 129 -29.06 -23.07 8.08
N HIS A 130 -29.93 -22.16 7.63
CA HIS A 130 -30.09 -21.79 6.23
C HIS A 130 -29.04 -20.78 5.72
N GLU A 131 -28.25 -20.21 6.63
CA GLU A 131 -27.22 -19.17 6.39
C GLU A 131 -25.79 -19.76 6.38
N GLN A 132 -25.66 -21.09 6.37
CA GLN A 132 -24.37 -21.78 6.30
C GLN A 132 -23.76 -21.72 4.89
N CYS A 133 -22.44 -21.82 4.82
CA CYS A 133 -21.72 -21.90 3.55
C CYS A 133 -22.18 -23.12 2.72
N ASN A 134 -22.37 -22.94 1.42
CA ASN A 134 -22.92 -23.99 0.57
C ASN A 134 -22.39 -23.91 -0.86
N ALA A 135 -21.74 -24.98 -1.34
CA ALA A 135 -21.04 -25.02 -2.63
C ALA A 135 -21.93 -24.72 -3.84
N SER A 136 -23.26 -24.79 -3.71
CA SER A 136 -24.20 -24.35 -4.75
C SER A 136 -24.22 -22.83 -4.98
N GLN A 137 -23.62 -22.02 -4.09
CA GLN A 137 -23.43 -20.58 -4.25
C GLN A 137 -22.22 -20.23 -5.13
N ALA A 138 -21.41 -21.20 -5.56
CA ALA A 138 -20.19 -20.93 -6.33
C ALA A 138 -20.52 -20.40 -7.72
N THR A 139 -20.05 -19.18 -8.02
CA THR A 139 -20.18 -18.53 -9.32
C THR A 139 -18.87 -17.84 -9.70
N TRP A 140 -18.62 -17.68 -11.00
CA TRP A 140 -17.49 -16.93 -11.53
C TRP A 140 -17.96 -15.76 -12.42
N PRO A 141 -17.43 -14.52 -12.25
CA PRO A 141 -16.59 -14.10 -11.12
C PRO A 141 -17.32 -14.24 -9.78
N MET A 142 -16.56 -14.43 -8.71
CA MET A 142 -17.13 -14.53 -7.36
C MET A 142 -17.69 -13.18 -6.91
N ARG A 143 -18.68 -13.22 -6.01
CA ARG A 143 -19.30 -12.02 -5.42
C ARG A 143 -19.07 -12.01 -3.91
N ASP A 144 -18.84 -10.84 -3.35
CA ASP A 144 -18.50 -10.62 -1.93
C ASP A 144 -19.63 -11.05 -0.97
N ASP A 145 -20.86 -11.13 -1.48
CA ASP A 145 -22.07 -11.62 -0.82
C ASP A 145 -22.34 -13.13 -1.01
N SER A 146 -21.41 -13.88 -1.61
CA SER A 146 -21.50 -15.34 -1.82
C SER A 146 -20.52 -16.12 -0.94
N TYR A 147 -21.00 -17.16 -0.26
CA TYR A 147 -20.23 -17.98 0.69
C TYR A 147 -20.29 -19.47 0.31
N PRO A 148 -19.60 -19.87 -0.78
CA PRO A 148 -19.67 -21.24 -1.28
C PRO A 148 -19.02 -22.30 -0.38
N TRP A 149 -17.96 -21.97 0.38
CA TRP A 149 -17.29 -22.93 1.26
C TRP A 149 -17.01 -22.36 2.64
N HIS A 150 -16.94 -23.25 3.64
CA HIS A 150 -16.42 -22.89 4.94
C HIS A 150 -14.94 -22.48 4.81
N HIS A 151 -14.51 -21.57 5.68
CA HIS A 151 -13.09 -21.25 5.88
C HIS A 151 -12.86 -21.27 7.39
N LEU A 152 -12.00 -22.19 7.85
CA LEU A 152 -11.88 -22.59 9.25
C LEU A 152 -10.68 -21.87 9.88
N ALA A 153 -10.93 -21.00 10.85
CA ALA A 153 -9.87 -20.36 11.65
C ALA A 153 -9.85 -20.94 13.07
N TRP A 154 -8.66 -20.99 13.68
CA TRP A 154 -8.44 -21.56 15.02
C TRP A 154 -8.90 -20.58 16.11
N ALA A 155 -9.86 -21.02 16.93
CA ALA A 155 -10.41 -20.26 18.06
C ALA A 155 -9.59 -20.42 19.35
N GLY A 156 -8.38 -21.00 19.28
CA GLY A 156 -7.55 -21.32 20.43
C GLY A 156 -7.92 -22.66 21.08
N SER A 157 -6.95 -23.27 21.77
CA SER A 157 -7.15 -24.47 22.58
C SER A 157 -8.10 -24.25 23.76
N GLU A 158 -8.54 -25.35 24.38
CA GLU A 158 -9.04 -25.34 25.77
C GLU A 158 -7.86 -25.40 26.76
N ALA A 159 -8.06 -24.83 27.96
CA ALA A 159 -7.02 -24.78 28.99
C ALA A 159 -6.82 -26.13 29.70
N ASP A 160 -5.56 -26.46 30.01
CA ASP A 160 -5.16 -27.78 30.52
C ASP A 160 -5.85 -28.20 31.83
N HIS A 161 -6.29 -27.25 32.66
CA HIS A 161 -7.05 -27.55 33.88
C HIS A 161 -8.48 -28.04 33.58
N VAL A 162 -9.14 -27.50 32.55
CA VAL A 162 -10.46 -27.99 32.09
C VAL A 162 -10.31 -29.38 31.46
N ILE A 163 -9.22 -29.61 30.73
CA ILE A 163 -8.88 -30.94 30.18
C ILE A 163 -8.63 -31.94 31.31
N ALA A 164 -7.97 -31.53 32.39
CA ALA A 164 -7.73 -32.36 33.58
C ALA A 164 -9.02 -32.65 34.38
N ASP A 165 -9.95 -31.70 34.47
CA ASP A 165 -11.26 -31.89 35.13
C ASP A 165 -12.17 -32.86 34.34
N GLU A 166 -12.06 -32.90 33.00
CA GLU A 166 -12.74 -33.90 32.15
C GLU A 166 -11.99 -35.25 32.04
N TRP A 167 -10.71 -35.31 32.44
CA TRP A 167 -9.89 -36.52 32.28
C TRP A 167 -10.43 -37.67 33.15
N SER A 168 -10.61 -38.83 32.54
CA SER A 168 -11.03 -40.04 33.26
C SER A 168 -10.49 -41.30 32.60
N LYS A 169 -10.54 -42.44 33.31
CA LYS A 169 -10.19 -43.76 32.76
C LYS A 169 -10.93 -44.09 31.45
N TYR A 170 -12.18 -43.63 31.32
CA TYR A 170 -13.00 -43.86 30.13
C TYR A 170 -12.85 -42.77 29.06
N TYR A 171 -12.23 -41.64 29.41
CA TYR A 171 -11.95 -40.53 28.52
C TYR A 171 -10.61 -39.86 28.87
N PRO A 172 -9.48 -40.46 28.47
CA PRO A 172 -8.15 -39.87 28.69
C PRO A 172 -7.88 -38.76 27.67
N LEU A 173 -8.60 -37.65 27.79
CA LEU A 173 -8.45 -36.45 26.95
C LEU A 173 -7.06 -35.83 27.17
N ARG A 174 -6.39 -35.43 26.08
CA ARG A 174 -5.07 -34.78 26.12
C ARG A 174 -5.04 -33.42 25.46
N ALA A 175 -5.75 -33.24 24.35
CA ALA A 175 -5.93 -31.95 23.73
C ALA A 175 -7.37 -31.73 23.29
N ARG A 176 -7.81 -30.48 23.36
CA ARG A 176 -9.06 -29.97 22.81
C ARG A 176 -8.75 -28.69 22.06
N GLU A 177 -8.99 -28.69 20.76
CA GLU A 177 -8.79 -27.56 19.87
C GLU A 177 -10.12 -27.11 19.27
N HIS A 178 -10.29 -25.80 19.08
CA HIS A 178 -11.52 -25.21 18.56
C HIS A 178 -11.25 -24.50 17.24
N PHE A 179 -12.16 -24.66 16.28
CA PHE A 179 -12.14 -24.00 14.98
C PHE A 179 -13.52 -23.43 14.66
N ALA A 180 -13.59 -22.28 14.01
CA ALA A 180 -14.85 -21.63 13.63
C ALA A 180 -14.82 -21.21 12.16
N CYS A 181 -15.99 -21.26 11.51
CA CYS A 181 -16.16 -20.73 10.16
C CYS A 181 -16.28 -19.20 10.21
N VAL A 182 -15.43 -18.50 9.46
CA VAL A 182 -15.32 -17.04 9.55
C VAL A 182 -16.27 -16.25 8.65
N ALA A 183 -16.86 -16.88 7.62
CA ALA A 183 -17.82 -16.23 6.72
C ALA A 183 -18.98 -15.55 7.49
N PRO A 184 -19.34 -14.28 7.21
CA PRO A 184 -20.15 -13.46 8.13
C PRO A 184 -21.46 -14.07 8.66
N PRO A 185 -22.36 -14.66 7.84
CA PRO A 185 -23.62 -15.23 8.34
C PRO A 185 -23.46 -16.67 8.88
N CYS A 186 -22.35 -17.35 8.58
CA CYS A 186 -22.17 -18.75 8.94
C CYS A 186 -21.83 -18.94 10.42
N THR A 187 -22.61 -19.77 11.14
CA THR A 187 -22.43 -20.09 12.57
C THR A 187 -21.64 -21.39 12.83
N PHE A 188 -21.08 -22.00 11.79
CA PHE A 188 -20.50 -23.34 11.86
C PHE A 188 -19.18 -23.37 12.67
N GLN A 189 -19.03 -24.36 13.55
CA GLN A 189 -17.85 -24.52 14.41
C GLN A 189 -17.52 -26.00 14.65
N ILE A 190 -16.23 -26.31 14.79
CA ILE A 190 -15.68 -27.66 15.04
C ILE A 190 -14.90 -27.61 16.35
N THR A 191 -15.09 -28.63 17.20
CA THR A 191 -14.16 -28.94 18.29
C THR A 191 -13.52 -30.30 18.02
N LEU A 192 -12.19 -30.34 18.07
CA LEU A 192 -11.38 -31.55 17.90
C LEU A 192 -10.82 -31.97 19.26
N ASP A 193 -11.26 -33.12 19.74
CA ASP A 193 -10.74 -33.75 20.95
C ASP A 193 -9.80 -34.92 20.58
N VAL A 194 -8.59 -34.93 21.13
CA VAL A 194 -7.60 -36.00 20.97
C VAL A 194 -7.36 -36.68 22.32
N SER A 195 -7.44 -38.03 22.33
CA SER A 195 -7.35 -38.84 23.55
C SER A 195 -6.50 -40.10 23.37
N GLU A 196 -5.85 -40.53 24.45
CA GLU A 196 -4.85 -41.62 24.47
C GLU A 196 -5.43 -42.99 24.07
N PRO A 197 -4.60 -43.93 23.56
CA PRO A 197 -4.98 -45.34 23.46
C PRO A 197 -5.44 -45.88 24.81
N ARG A 198 -6.53 -46.66 24.81
CA ARG A 198 -7.09 -47.30 26.02
C ARG A 198 -6.30 -48.55 26.43
N MET A 199 -5.52 -49.15 25.53
CA MET A 199 -4.56 -50.21 25.80
C MET A 199 -3.11 -49.69 25.81
N GLY A 200 -2.49 -49.67 27.00
CA GLY A 200 -1.06 -49.34 27.15
C GLY A 200 -0.12 -50.44 26.64
N SER A 201 1.17 -50.08 26.51
CA SER A 201 2.22 -50.90 25.88
C SER A 201 2.31 -52.33 26.42
N GLU A 202 2.20 -52.50 27.74
CA GLU A 202 2.23 -53.81 28.41
C GLU A 202 1.17 -54.78 27.89
N TRP A 203 -0.06 -54.31 27.65
CA TRP A 203 -1.15 -55.18 27.20
C TRP A 203 -0.97 -55.60 25.75
N ILE A 204 -0.45 -54.71 24.90
CA ILE A 204 -0.20 -55.01 23.49
C ILE A 204 0.97 -55.98 23.34
N ARG A 205 2.06 -55.81 24.12
CA ARG A 205 3.14 -56.82 24.24
C ARG A 205 2.59 -58.19 24.64
N LEU A 206 1.75 -58.25 25.69
CA LEU A 206 1.13 -59.50 26.16
C LEU A 206 0.24 -60.19 25.11
N LEU A 207 -0.35 -59.45 24.17
CA LEU A 207 -1.20 -59.96 23.09
C LEU A 207 -0.42 -60.30 21.80
N GLN A 208 0.79 -59.79 21.63
CA GLN A 208 1.66 -60.00 20.46
C GLN A 208 2.80 -61.00 20.72
N ASP A 209 3.05 -61.38 21.98
CA ASP A 209 4.09 -62.36 22.38
C ASP A 209 3.72 -63.81 21.99
N GLU A 210 3.80 -64.09 20.68
CA GLU A 210 3.59 -65.42 20.11
C GLU A 210 4.51 -66.46 20.74
N ASP A 211 5.79 -66.14 20.95
CA ASP A 211 6.79 -67.06 21.47
C ASP A 211 6.45 -67.57 22.87
N THR A 212 6.00 -66.70 23.78
CA THR A 212 5.58 -67.14 25.12
C THR A 212 4.23 -67.83 25.09
N ILE A 213 3.33 -67.54 24.14
CA ILE A 213 2.10 -68.36 23.94
C ILE A 213 2.48 -69.76 23.44
N LEU A 214 3.39 -69.89 22.47
CA LEU A 214 3.89 -71.18 21.97
C LEU A 214 4.68 -71.96 23.04
N ARG A 215 5.40 -71.28 23.95
CA ARG A 215 6.03 -71.93 25.12
C ARG A 215 5.00 -72.44 26.11
N GLU A 216 3.93 -71.69 26.39
CA GLU A 216 2.84 -72.16 27.25
C GLU A 216 2.02 -73.29 26.61
N LEU A 217 1.78 -73.25 25.29
CA LEU A 217 1.12 -74.33 24.55
C LEU A 217 1.91 -75.65 24.66
N ARG A 218 3.23 -75.60 24.43
CA ARG A 218 4.14 -76.74 24.64
C ARG A 218 4.09 -77.24 26.08
N ARG A 219 4.26 -76.35 27.06
CA ARG A 219 4.22 -76.68 28.51
C ARG A 219 2.88 -77.27 28.97
N ALA A 220 1.77 -76.85 28.37
CA ALA A 220 0.44 -77.40 28.66
C ALA A 220 0.24 -78.78 28.02
N THR A 221 0.70 -78.96 26.78
CA THR A 221 0.62 -80.23 26.05
C THR A 221 1.53 -81.31 26.64
N GLU A 222 2.72 -80.94 27.12
CA GLU A 222 3.64 -81.85 27.85
C GLU A 222 3.04 -82.35 29.18
N LYS A 223 2.25 -81.51 29.87
CA LYS A 223 1.63 -81.85 31.16
C LYS A 223 0.36 -82.67 31.03
N ASP A 224 -0.43 -82.42 29.98
CA ASP A 224 -1.76 -83.05 29.78
C ASP A 224 -2.01 -83.33 28.28
N PRO A 225 -1.33 -84.33 27.68
CA PRO A 225 -1.39 -84.56 26.23
C PRO A 225 -2.80 -84.86 25.71
N GLN A 226 -3.59 -85.62 26.48
CA GLN A 226 -4.98 -85.98 26.11
C GLN A 226 -5.91 -84.76 26.08
N ARG A 227 -5.62 -83.71 26.84
CA ARG A 227 -6.40 -82.47 26.83
C ARG A 227 -6.07 -81.58 25.64
N TYR A 228 -4.84 -81.60 25.11
CA TYR A 228 -4.39 -80.68 24.07
C TYR A 228 -4.16 -81.31 22.67
N GLU A 229 -4.55 -82.57 22.48
CA GLU A 229 -4.45 -83.35 21.22
C GLU A 229 -4.93 -82.62 19.92
N GLY A 230 -5.82 -81.63 20.04
CA GLY A 230 -6.35 -80.83 18.91
C GLY A 230 -5.96 -79.34 18.94
N ALA A 231 -4.88 -78.96 19.62
CA ALA A 231 -4.36 -77.60 19.61
C ALA A 231 -3.29 -77.39 18.51
N THR A 232 -3.26 -76.19 17.92
CA THR A 232 -2.29 -75.84 16.86
C THR A 232 -1.54 -74.56 17.20
N ASP A 233 -0.35 -74.40 16.62
CA ASP A 233 0.51 -73.22 16.84
C ASP A 233 -0.18 -71.90 16.41
N ASP A 234 -1.17 -71.96 15.50
CA ASP A 234 -2.02 -70.83 15.11
C ASP A 234 -2.73 -70.17 16.29
N TRP A 235 -2.88 -70.86 17.44
CA TRP A 235 -3.48 -70.29 18.65
C TRP A 235 -2.71 -69.07 19.17
N ALA A 236 -1.39 -69.00 18.93
CA ALA A 236 -0.56 -67.83 19.27
C ALA A 236 -1.01 -66.59 18.48
N LYS A 237 -1.21 -66.74 17.17
CA LYS A 237 -1.62 -65.68 16.24
C LYS A 237 -3.06 -65.19 16.44
N GLN A 238 -3.85 -65.91 17.24
CA GLN A 238 -5.28 -65.65 17.45
C GLN A 238 -5.57 -64.89 18.75
N ALA A 239 -4.56 -64.42 19.51
CA ALA A 239 -4.78 -63.71 20.77
C ALA A 239 -5.64 -62.42 20.64
N PRO A 240 -5.38 -61.50 19.69
CA PRO A 240 -6.24 -60.33 19.48
C PRO A 240 -7.65 -60.71 19.00
N LEU A 241 -7.76 -61.69 18.10
CA LEU A 241 -9.05 -62.18 17.59
C LEU A 241 -9.93 -62.79 18.69
N ASN A 242 -9.32 -63.53 19.62
CA ASN A 242 -10.01 -64.04 20.81
C ASN A 242 -10.48 -62.90 21.72
N LEU A 243 -9.66 -61.85 21.93
CA LEU A 243 -10.03 -60.70 22.75
C LEU A 243 -11.17 -59.89 22.12
N ASN A 244 -11.11 -59.60 20.81
CA ASN A 244 -12.21 -58.98 20.06
C ASN A 244 -13.51 -59.80 20.20
N THR A 245 -13.42 -61.14 20.17
CA THR A 245 -14.58 -62.01 20.38
C THR A 245 -15.17 -61.84 21.80
N TYR A 246 -14.34 -61.77 22.85
CA TYR A 246 -14.83 -61.52 24.21
C TYR A 246 -15.40 -60.11 24.37
N LEU A 247 -14.79 -59.08 23.78
CA LEU A 247 -15.27 -57.69 23.82
C LEU A 247 -16.58 -57.51 23.03
N LYS A 248 -16.72 -58.18 21.87
CA LYS A 248 -17.97 -58.24 21.11
C LYS A 248 -19.08 -58.87 21.95
N ASN A 249 -18.83 -60.05 22.53
CA ASN A 249 -19.79 -60.71 23.41
C ASN A 249 -20.15 -59.85 24.63
N LEU A 250 -19.20 -59.09 25.18
CA LEU A 250 -19.43 -58.16 26.30
C LEU A 250 -20.38 -57.01 25.92
N LEU A 251 -20.30 -56.51 24.69
CA LEU A 251 -21.17 -55.43 24.17
C LEU A 251 -22.55 -55.89 23.70
N GLU A 252 -22.70 -57.17 23.36
CA GLU A 252 -23.92 -57.81 22.86
C GLU A 252 -24.70 -58.60 23.94
N SER A 253 -24.07 -58.95 25.06
CA SER A 253 -24.73 -59.69 26.16
C SER A 253 -25.47 -58.75 27.12
N ASP A 254 -26.70 -59.11 27.45
CA ASP A 254 -27.43 -58.56 28.60
C ASP A 254 -27.04 -59.28 29.91
N ALA A 255 -27.38 -58.67 31.05
CA ALA A 255 -26.99 -59.16 32.38
C ALA A 255 -27.57 -60.54 32.79
N GLN A 256 -28.45 -61.14 31.97
CA GLN A 256 -28.97 -62.50 32.20
C GLN A 256 -28.39 -63.54 31.22
N SER A 257 -27.80 -63.12 30.10
CA SER A 257 -27.19 -64.01 29.10
C SER A 257 -25.66 -64.09 29.17
N ALA A 258 -25.02 -63.11 29.80
CA ALA A 258 -23.59 -62.99 30.02
C ALA A 258 -22.94 -64.28 30.60
N ARG A 259 -22.05 -64.93 29.85
CA ARG A 259 -21.41 -66.21 30.24
C ARG A 259 -20.02 -66.00 30.84
N ALA A 260 -19.79 -66.55 32.04
CA ALA A 260 -18.49 -66.53 32.69
C ALA A 260 -17.45 -67.39 31.94
N ILE A 261 -16.22 -66.89 31.85
CA ILE A 261 -15.07 -67.53 31.19
C ILE A 261 -14.28 -68.29 32.26
N SER A 262 -14.30 -69.63 32.23
CA SER A 262 -13.48 -70.41 33.16
C SER A 262 -11.99 -70.35 32.80
N LYS A 263 -11.16 -70.12 33.82
CA LYS A 263 -9.69 -70.18 33.76
C LYS A 263 -9.19 -71.56 33.30
N ARG A 264 -9.99 -72.62 33.47
CA ARG A 264 -9.72 -74.00 33.01
C ARG A 264 -9.92 -74.19 31.49
N ASN A 265 -10.55 -73.26 30.76
CA ASN A 265 -10.77 -73.38 29.32
C ASN A 265 -9.42 -73.48 28.58
N LYS A 266 -9.25 -74.56 27.80
CA LYS A 266 -8.00 -74.91 27.08
C LYS A 266 -7.38 -73.73 26.32
N ARG A 267 -8.20 -72.97 25.59
CA ARG A 267 -7.76 -71.86 24.72
C ARG A 267 -7.49 -70.60 25.54
N PHE A 268 -8.30 -70.30 26.55
CA PHE A 268 -8.08 -69.17 27.45
C PHE A 268 -6.82 -69.33 28.31
N ALA A 269 -6.60 -70.52 28.87
CA ALA A 269 -5.47 -70.83 29.74
C ALA A 269 -4.11 -70.70 29.03
N VAL A 270 -4.04 -71.10 27.75
CA VAL A 270 -2.81 -71.05 26.94
C VAL A 270 -2.58 -69.65 26.35
N VAL A 271 -3.62 -69.04 25.76
CA VAL A 271 -3.49 -67.78 25.00
C VAL A 271 -3.38 -66.56 25.92
N PHE A 272 -4.15 -66.53 27.01
CA PHE A 272 -4.16 -65.41 27.96
C PHE A 272 -3.44 -65.78 29.26
N GLY A 273 -3.93 -66.82 29.94
CA GLY A 273 -3.36 -67.32 31.20
C GLY A 273 -3.17 -66.24 32.28
N PRO A 274 -2.41 -66.54 33.36
CA PRO A 274 -2.24 -65.63 34.49
C PRO A 274 -1.62 -64.27 34.13
N ARG A 275 -0.78 -64.20 33.09
CA ARG A 275 -0.15 -62.94 32.63
C ARG A 275 -1.19 -61.89 32.21
N CYS A 276 -2.31 -62.32 31.63
CA CYS A 276 -3.38 -61.42 31.17
C CYS A 276 -4.50 -61.21 32.20
N PHE A 277 -4.41 -61.76 33.43
CA PHE A 277 -5.44 -61.54 34.45
C PHE A 277 -5.50 -60.07 34.93
N GLY A 278 -4.43 -59.28 34.72
CA GLY A 278 -4.47 -57.83 34.87
C GLY A 278 -5.39 -57.14 33.85
N LEU A 279 -5.27 -57.50 32.57
CA LEU A 279 -6.08 -56.98 31.46
C LEU A 279 -7.58 -57.23 31.70
N PHE A 280 -7.99 -58.48 31.99
CA PHE A 280 -9.42 -58.78 32.18
C PHE A 280 -10.05 -58.02 33.37
N ARG A 281 -9.34 -57.87 34.49
CA ARG A 281 -9.79 -57.02 35.61
C ARG A 281 -9.88 -55.54 35.22
N ALA A 282 -8.90 -55.04 34.46
CA ALA A 282 -8.91 -53.65 34.00
C ALA A 282 -10.07 -53.37 33.02
N LEU A 283 -10.47 -54.36 32.22
CA LEU A 283 -11.64 -54.32 31.34
C LEU A 283 -12.99 -54.51 32.05
N GLY A 284 -13.00 -54.72 33.38
CA GLY A 284 -14.21 -54.85 34.18
C GLY A 284 -14.79 -56.26 34.28
N PHE A 285 -14.04 -57.31 33.95
CA PHE A 285 -14.45 -58.68 34.26
C PHE A 285 -14.22 -58.96 35.75
N GLU A 286 -15.25 -59.43 36.45
CA GLU A 286 -15.14 -59.84 37.85
C GLU A 286 -14.39 -61.15 37.97
N GLU A 287 -13.34 -61.18 38.79
CA GLU A 287 -12.49 -62.35 38.99
C GLU A 287 -12.96 -63.18 40.20
N ALA A 288 -13.55 -64.35 39.93
CA ALA A 288 -13.66 -65.41 40.92
C ALA A 288 -12.36 -66.24 40.94
N VAL A 289 -11.88 -66.56 42.13
CA VAL A 289 -10.73 -67.43 42.38
C VAL A 289 -11.21 -68.68 43.10
N ASP A 290 -10.91 -69.86 42.55
CA ASP A 290 -11.22 -71.15 43.20
C ASP A 290 -10.00 -72.07 43.09
N MET A 291 -9.39 -72.39 44.23
CA MET A 291 -8.09 -73.06 44.30
C MET A 291 -8.26 -74.55 44.56
N GLN A 292 -8.22 -75.35 43.49
CA GLN A 292 -8.31 -76.81 43.55
C GLN A 292 -6.95 -77.44 43.16
N ASP A 293 -6.43 -78.34 44.01
CA ASP A 293 -5.10 -78.97 43.87
C ASP A 293 -3.93 -78.00 43.60
N GLY A 294 -4.04 -76.75 44.08
CA GLY A 294 -3.04 -75.69 43.89
C GLY A 294 -3.12 -74.96 42.54
N VAL A 295 -4.15 -75.22 41.74
CA VAL A 295 -4.47 -74.52 40.49
C VAL A 295 -5.73 -73.69 40.67
N ASP A 296 -5.74 -72.48 40.10
CA ASP A 296 -6.93 -71.63 40.07
C ASP A 296 -7.86 -72.05 38.92
N GLU A 297 -8.95 -72.73 39.26
CA GLU A 297 -10.00 -73.16 38.32
C GLU A 297 -11.16 -72.15 38.22
N GLY A 298 -11.03 -70.98 38.85
CA GLY A 298 -12.05 -69.93 38.92
C GLY A 298 -12.46 -69.33 37.57
N THR A 299 -13.24 -68.25 37.61
CA THR A 299 -13.89 -67.69 36.42
C THR A 299 -13.75 -66.17 36.33
N PHE A 300 -13.67 -65.65 35.11
CA PHE A 300 -13.88 -64.24 34.79
C PHE A 300 -15.32 -64.03 34.33
N THR A 301 -16.13 -63.35 35.13
CA THR A 301 -17.52 -63.04 34.79
C THR A 301 -17.57 -61.68 34.09
N PRO A 302 -18.05 -61.59 32.84
CA PRO A 302 -18.22 -60.31 32.15
C PRO A 302 -19.28 -59.44 32.87
N MET A 303 -18.95 -58.18 33.15
CA MET A 303 -19.90 -57.16 33.60
C MET A 303 -20.36 -56.36 32.37
N PRO A 304 -21.48 -56.72 31.71
CA PRO A 304 -21.91 -56.02 30.49
C PRO A 304 -22.18 -54.54 30.78
N PRO A 305 -21.70 -53.61 29.93
CA PRO A 305 -21.98 -52.20 30.10
C PRO A 305 -23.49 -51.93 29.93
N PRO A 306 -24.03 -50.88 30.58
CA PRO A 306 -25.42 -50.49 30.37
C PRO A 306 -25.71 -50.20 28.88
N PRO A 307 -26.94 -50.40 28.41
CA PRO A 307 -27.36 -49.96 27.08
C PRO A 307 -27.21 -48.43 26.98
N SER A 308 -27.13 -47.90 25.76
CA SER A 308 -27.11 -46.45 25.59
C SER A 308 -28.39 -45.81 26.13
N THR A 309 -28.22 -44.61 26.70
CA THR A 309 -29.29 -43.70 27.12
C THR A 309 -29.91 -42.93 25.95
N ASP A 310 -29.30 -42.94 24.77
CA ASP A 310 -29.85 -42.33 23.55
C ASP A 310 -30.89 -43.22 22.88
N GLU A 311 -32.03 -42.63 22.47
CA GLU A 311 -33.13 -43.33 21.79
C GLU A 311 -32.72 -44.01 20.48
N ASN A 312 -31.64 -43.52 19.84
CA ASN A 312 -31.06 -44.08 18.61
C ASN A 312 -30.02 -45.18 18.88
N GLY A 313 -29.74 -45.55 20.14
CA GLY A 313 -28.79 -46.60 20.51
C GLY A 313 -27.30 -46.24 20.39
N ILE A 314 -26.97 -45.00 20.03
CA ILE A 314 -25.60 -44.50 19.82
C ILE A 314 -24.88 -44.36 21.16
N THR A 315 -23.64 -44.84 21.28
CA THR A 315 -22.91 -44.84 22.56
C THR A 315 -22.37 -43.44 22.91
N GLN A 316 -22.75 -42.92 24.08
CA GLN A 316 -22.21 -41.67 24.62
C GLN A 316 -20.73 -41.81 25.02
N ILE A 317 -19.89 -40.89 24.54
CA ILE A 317 -18.45 -40.79 24.83
C ILE A 317 -18.19 -40.67 26.35
N GLY A 318 -17.09 -41.27 26.83
CA GLY A 318 -16.69 -41.24 28.25
C GLY A 318 -17.49 -42.16 29.17
N THR A 319 -18.47 -42.89 28.65
CA THR A 319 -19.11 -43.99 29.39
C THR A 319 -18.23 -45.25 29.39
N TYR A 320 -18.47 -46.16 30.34
CA TYR A 320 -17.86 -47.50 30.33
C TYR A 320 -18.17 -48.27 29.04
N ARG A 321 -19.34 -48.04 28.42
CA ARG A 321 -19.66 -48.62 27.10
C ARG A 321 -18.74 -48.09 26.01
N ALA A 322 -18.51 -46.76 25.95
CA ALA A 322 -17.57 -46.17 25.00
C ALA A 322 -16.16 -46.75 25.16
N TYR A 323 -15.66 -46.84 26.38
CA TYR A 323 -14.35 -47.43 26.68
C TYR A 323 -14.19 -48.88 26.16
N ILE A 324 -15.21 -49.72 26.28
CA ILE A 324 -15.17 -51.10 25.74
C ILE A 324 -15.24 -51.11 24.20
N GLU A 325 -15.96 -50.18 23.58
CA GLU A 325 -15.97 -50.00 22.12
C GLU A 325 -14.62 -49.46 21.59
N ASP A 326 -14.00 -48.51 22.29
CA ASP A 326 -12.69 -47.95 21.99
C ASP A 326 -11.59 -49.02 22.02
N VAL A 327 -11.49 -49.78 23.13
CA VAL A 327 -10.56 -50.92 23.26
C VAL A 327 -10.82 -51.94 22.15
N ARG A 328 -12.08 -52.24 21.83
CA ARG A 328 -12.39 -53.20 20.77
C ARG A 328 -11.93 -52.69 19.39
N ASN A 329 -12.07 -51.40 19.11
CA ASN A 329 -11.57 -50.79 17.89
C ASN A 329 -10.03 -50.83 17.82
N GLU A 330 -9.32 -50.57 18.92
CA GLU A 330 -7.85 -50.75 18.98
C GLU A 330 -7.42 -52.20 18.72
N VAL A 331 -8.13 -53.18 19.28
CA VAL A 331 -7.89 -54.60 19.01
C VAL A 331 -8.18 -54.94 17.54
N GLN A 332 -9.18 -54.31 16.91
CA GLN A 332 -9.42 -54.44 15.47
C GLN A 332 -8.30 -53.81 14.63
N SER A 333 -7.72 -52.68 15.04
CA SER A 333 -6.51 -52.10 14.42
C SER A 333 -5.30 -53.04 14.52
N LEU A 334 -5.09 -53.72 15.65
CA LEU A 334 -4.05 -54.78 15.77
C LEU A 334 -4.28 -55.91 14.76
N ILE A 335 -5.52 -56.40 14.64
CA ILE A 335 -5.88 -57.50 13.72
C ILE A 335 -5.67 -57.09 12.25
N HIS A 336 -5.97 -55.83 11.91
CA HIS A 336 -5.73 -55.27 10.58
C HIS A 336 -4.22 -55.16 10.28
N LYS A 337 -3.41 -54.62 11.21
CA LYS A 337 -1.93 -54.62 11.13
C LYS A 337 -1.32 -56.02 10.94
N MET A 338 -1.92 -57.04 11.54
CA MET A 338 -1.52 -58.45 11.37
C MET A 338 -1.94 -59.08 10.04
N GLY A 339 -2.63 -58.35 9.15
CA GLY A 339 -3.08 -58.86 7.85
C GLY A 339 -4.16 -59.95 7.92
N GLN A 340 -4.87 -60.08 9.04
CA GLN A 340 -5.81 -61.19 9.29
C GLN A 340 -7.25 -60.93 8.83
N VAL A 341 -7.56 -59.77 8.24
CA VAL A 341 -8.92 -59.36 7.82
C VAL A 341 -8.89 -58.80 6.40
N GLY A 342 -9.84 -59.23 5.57
CA GLY A 342 -10.01 -58.79 4.17
C GLY A 342 -11.12 -57.76 3.93
N GLU A 343 -11.65 -57.15 4.99
CA GLU A 343 -12.59 -56.03 4.89
C GLU A 343 -11.82 -54.70 5.00
N ASN A 344 -12.02 -53.80 4.02
CA ASN A 344 -11.39 -52.48 4.03
C ASN A 344 -12.09 -51.56 5.05
N PRO A 345 -11.34 -50.88 5.94
CA PRO A 345 -11.94 -49.98 6.93
C PRO A 345 -12.49 -48.71 6.28
N SER A 346 -13.54 -48.13 6.89
CA SER A 346 -14.12 -46.85 6.46
C SER A 346 -13.31 -45.68 7.01
N PHE A 347 -12.63 -44.93 6.15
CA PHE A 347 -11.81 -43.79 6.53
C PHE A 347 -12.63 -42.53 6.80
N VAL A 348 -12.18 -41.74 7.77
CA VAL A 348 -12.86 -40.50 8.22
C VAL A 348 -12.74 -39.38 7.19
N SER A 349 -11.67 -39.35 6.37
CA SER A 349 -11.47 -38.32 5.33
C SER A 349 -12.71 -38.14 4.45
N SER A 350 -13.28 -39.25 3.95
CA SER A 350 -14.46 -39.20 3.08
C SER A 350 -15.71 -38.65 3.79
N ALA A 351 -15.87 -38.97 5.08
CA ALA A 351 -16.96 -38.43 5.90
C ALA A 351 -16.77 -36.92 6.17
N LEU A 352 -15.57 -36.48 6.56
CA LEU A 352 -15.26 -35.07 6.81
C LEU A 352 -15.39 -34.22 5.53
N HIS A 353 -14.92 -34.70 4.38
CA HIS A 353 -15.11 -33.99 3.11
C HIS A 353 -16.60 -33.81 2.79
N THR A 354 -17.40 -34.86 2.97
CA THR A 354 -18.87 -34.82 2.78
C THR A 354 -19.53 -33.84 3.75
N ASP A 355 -19.16 -33.87 5.03
CA ASP A 355 -19.77 -33.06 6.10
C ASP A 355 -19.34 -31.59 6.08
N LEU A 356 -18.19 -31.27 5.49
CA LEU A 356 -17.68 -29.90 5.32
C LEU A 356 -17.96 -29.33 3.92
N GLY A 357 -18.77 -30.02 3.11
CA GLY A 357 -19.21 -29.55 1.79
C GLY A 357 -18.10 -29.44 0.74
N CYS A 358 -16.96 -30.09 0.97
CA CYS A 358 -15.77 -30.00 0.11
C CYS A 358 -15.46 -31.34 -0.58
N LYS A 359 -14.38 -31.37 -1.37
CA LYS A 359 -13.90 -32.57 -2.07
C LYS A 359 -12.43 -32.81 -1.73
N GLU A 360 -12.07 -34.09 -1.74
CA GLU A 360 -10.68 -34.54 -1.64
C GLU A 360 -9.95 -34.16 -2.93
N VAL A 361 -8.77 -33.54 -2.80
CA VAL A 361 -7.97 -33.09 -3.95
C VAL A 361 -7.06 -34.26 -4.37
N PRO A 362 -6.99 -34.64 -5.66
CA PRO A 362 -6.11 -35.71 -6.09
C PRO A 362 -4.63 -35.28 -6.09
N ASN A 363 -3.73 -36.25 -5.96
CA ASN A 363 -2.28 -36.09 -6.15
C ASN A 363 -1.61 -35.02 -5.26
N ILE A 364 -2.05 -34.91 -4.00
CA ILE A 364 -1.42 -34.03 -3.00
C ILE A 364 -0.12 -34.64 -2.45
N SER A 365 -0.13 -35.94 -2.16
CA SER A 365 0.99 -36.65 -1.52
C SER A 365 2.25 -36.60 -2.39
N GLY A 366 3.31 -35.95 -1.88
CA GLY A 366 4.57 -35.74 -2.59
C GLY A 366 4.63 -34.46 -3.45
N ASN A 367 3.55 -33.67 -3.53
CA ASN A 367 3.57 -32.40 -4.27
C ASN A 367 4.25 -31.29 -3.43
N ALA A 368 5.42 -30.83 -3.89
CA ALA A 368 6.21 -29.81 -3.21
C ALA A 368 5.44 -28.49 -2.94
N LEU A 369 4.52 -28.10 -3.84
CA LEU A 369 3.76 -26.85 -3.74
C LEU A 369 2.94 -26.75 -2.43
N VAL A 370 2.52 -27.88 -1.87
CA VAL A 370 1.69 -27.98 -0.64
C VAL A 370 2.35 -27.29 0.56
N ASN A 371 3.68 -27.28 0.62
CA ASN A 371 4.46 -26.69 1.71
C ASN A 371 5.02 -25.29 1.41
N ILE A 372 4.76 -24.73 0.22
CA ILE A 372 5.20 -23.38 -0.12
C ILE A 372 4.28 -22.34 0.51
N GLU A 373 4.86 -21.25 1.00
CA GLU A 373 4.19 -20.27 1.84
C GLU A 373 2.95 -19.62 1.20
N ARG A 374 2.94 -19.40 -0.13
CA ARG A 374 1.74 -18.88 -0.84
C ARG A 374 0.48 -19.73 -0.66
N TYR A 375 0.61 -21.06 -0.61
CA TYR A 375 -0.52 -21.96 -0.36
C TYR A 375 -0.92 -22.02 1.11
N ARG A 376 0.04 -21.83 2.04
CA ARG A 376 -0.22 -21.74 3.48
C ARG A 376 -0.92 -20.44 3.84
N LEU A 377 -0.42 -19.31 3.34
CA LEU A 377 -0.97 -17.97 3.56
C LEU A 377 -2.40 -17.83 3.04
N LEU A 378 -2.70 -18.37 1.85
CA LEU A 378 -4.06 -18.44 1.33
C LEU A 378 -4.90 -19.56 1.97
N GLY A 379 -4.29 -20.49 2.72
CA GLY A 379 -4.99 -21.57 3.43
C GLY A 379 -5.57 -22.66 2.53
N ILE A 380 -4.91 -22.97 1.40
CA ILE A 380 -5.41 -23.85 0.33
C ILE A 380 -4.41 -24.96 -0.04
N LEU A 381 -4.82 -25.83 -0.97
CA LEU A 381 -3.99 -26.84 -1.62
C LEU A 381 -3.76 -26.47 -3.11
N PRO A 382 -2.67 -26.95 -3.73
CA PRO A 382 -2.49 -26.87 -5.18
C PRO A 382 -3.60 -27.65 -5.92
N ASN A 383 -3.78 -27.36 -7.20
CA ASN A 383 -4.80 -27.97 -8.08
C ASN A 383 -6.26 -27.74 -7.65
N GLN A 384 -6.54 -26.77 -6.77
CA GLN A 384 -7.90 -26.37 -6.41
C GLN A 384 -8.47 -25.34 -7.42
N PRO A 385 -9.79 -25.37 -7.71
CA PRO A 385 -10.42 -24.44 -8.66
C PRO A 385 -10.42 -22.99 -8.17
N ARG A 386 -10.38 -22.05 -9.13
CA ARG A 386 -10.30 -20.59 -8.93
C ARG A 386 -11.28 -20.03 -7.89
N GLU A 387 -12.49 -20.57 -7.82
CA GLU A 387 -13.51 -20.13 -6.86
C GLU A 387 -13.13 -20.46 -5.41
N ILE A 388 -12.45 -21.59 -5.16
CA ILE A 388 -11.95 -21.92 -3.81
C ILE A 388 -10.80 -20.98 -3.44
N VAL A 389 -9.91 -20.66 -4.38
CA VAL A 389 -8.80 -19.72 -4.18
C VAL A 389 -9.33 -18.32 -3.81
N VAL A 390 -10.29 -17.79 -4.56
CA VAL A 390 -10.86 -16.46 -4.29
C VAL A 390 -11.71 -16.42 -3.01
N ASN A 391 -12.49 -17.46 -2.72
CA ASN A 391 -13.22 -17.57 -1.44
C ASN A 391 -12.25 -17.58 -0.24
N ALA A 392 -11.12 -18.28 -0.36
CA ALA A 392 -10.10 -18.32 0.68
C ALA A 392 -9.38 -16.97 0.81
N TYR A 393 -8.98 -16.34 -0.31
CA TYR A 393 -8.41 -14.98 -0.33
C TYR A 393 -9.29 -13.96 0.39
N PHE A 394 -10.59 -13.88 0.05
CA PHE A 394 -11.52 -12.98 0.74
C PHE A 394 -11.57 -13.23 2.26
N ARG A 395 -11.61 -14.49 2.69
CA ARG A 395 -11.68 -14.82 4.13
C ARG A 395 -10.37 -14.63 4.87
N GLN A 396 -9.22 -14.76 4.21
CA GLN A 396 -7.92 -14.40 4.77
C GLN A 396 -7.72 -12.87 4.85
N TRP A 397 -8.26 -12.11 3.89
CA TRP A 397 -8.26 -10.64 3.87
C TRP A 397 -9.01 -10.00 5.04
N ASP A 398 -10.10 -10.64 5.48
CA ASP A 398 -10.84 -10.26 6.70
C ASP A 398 -10.07 -10.62 7.98
N LEU A 399 -9.38 -11.77 7.98
CA LEU A 399 -8.71 -12.34 9.16
C LEU A 399 -7.37 -11.68 9.48
N LEU A 400 -6.56 -11.38 8.48
CA LEU A 400 -5.16 -10.95 8.62
C LEU A 400 -4.93 -9.60 7.92
N PRO A 401 -5.46 -8.48 8.47
CA PRO A 401 -5.33 -7.17 7.84
C PRO A 401 -3.86 -6.74 7.64
N GLY A 402 -2.93 -7.21 8.48
CA GLY A 402 -1.49 -6.94 8.36
C GLY A 402 -0.76 -7.65 7.22
N LYS A 403 -1.35 -8.71 6.62
CA LYS A 403 -0.71 -9.51 5.55
C LYS A 403 -1.33 -9.33 4.16
N ARG A 404 -2.14 -8.29 3.96
CA ARG A 404 -2.90 -8.06 2.73
C ARG A 404 -2.04 -7.94 1.46
N ARG A 405 -0.85 -7.33 1.53
CA ARG A 405 0.10 -7.25 0.40
C ARG A 405 0.59 -8.64 0.00
N GLU A 406 1.14 -9.39 0.97
CA GLU A 406 1.59 -10.78 0.78
C GLU A 406 0.50 -11.69 0.18
N MET A 407 -0.78 -11.44 0.50
CA MET A 407 -1.91 -12.21 -0.05
C MET A 407 -2.21 -11.92 -1.52
N VAL A 408 -2.00 -10.68 -1.99
CA VAL A 408 -2.11 -10.34 -3.42
C VAL A 408 -0.96 -11.00 -4.18
N ASP A 409 0.27 -10.91 -3.67
CA ASP A 409 1.44 -11.55 -4.26
C ASP A 409 1.28 -13.08 -4.32
N ALA A 410 0.77 -13.69 -3.23
CA ALA A 410 0.45 -15.11 -3.17
C ALA A 410 -0.66 -15.51 -4.15
N LEU A 411 -1.70 -14.68 -4.31
CA LEU A 411 -2.81 -14.94 -5.24
C LEU A 411 -2.32 -14.93 -6.70
N MET A 412 -1.48 -13.96 -7.07
CA MET A 412 -0.86 -13.91 -8.40
C MET A 412 0.10 -15.09 -8.63
N ALA A 413 0.92 -15.44 -7.64
CA ALA A 413 1.82 -16.59 -7.74
C ALA A 413 1.07 -17.93 -7.86
N VAL A 414 -0.08 -18.11 -7.20
CA VAL A 414 -0.94 -19.29 -7.36
C VAL A 414 -1.66 -19.31 -8.71
N ALA A 415 -2.04 -18.14 -9.26
CA ALA A 415 -2.58 -18.05 -10.62
C ALA A 415 -1.56 -18.50 -11.68
N ASN A 416 -0.29 -18.10 -11.49
CA ASN A 416 0.82 -18.48 -12.37
C ASN A 416 1.17 -19.97 -12.25
N ASP A 417 1.22 -20.54 -11.03
CA ASP A 417 1.39 -22.00 -10.83
C ASP A 417 0.33 -22.83 -11.57
N GLY A 418 -0.92 -22.37 -11.55
CA GLY A 418 -2.05 -23.04 -12.20
C GLY A 418 -2.21 -22.74 -13.69
N ASN A 419 -1.44 -21.79 -14.23
CA ASN A 419 -1.62 -21.20 -15.56
C ASN A 419 -3.09 -20.79 -15.83
N ASP A 420 -3.72 -20.12 -14.86
CA ASP A 420 -5.13 -19.74 -14.93
C ASP A 420 -5.29 -18.24 -15.22
N GLU A 421 -5.37 -17.92 -16.51
CA GLU A 421 -5.45 -16.54 -17.04
C GLU A 421 -6.47 -15.66 -16.29
N GLN A 422 -7.69 -16.16 -16.07
CA GLN A 422 -8.75 -15.35 -15.42
C GLN A 422 -8.53 -15.16 -13.91
N LEU A 423 -7.81 -16.07 -13.26
CA LEU A 423 -7.39 -15.89 -11.88
C LEU A 423 -6.24 -14.88 -11.80
N SER A 424 -5.38 -14.82 -12.82
CA SER A 424 -4.33 -13.80 -12.95
C SER A 424 -4.93 -12.41 -13.24
N ASP A 425 -5.90 -12.30 -14.15
CA ASP A 425 -6.69 -11.07 -14.39
C ASP A 425 -7.31 -10.55 -13.07
N PHE A 426 -7.91 -11.46 -12.29
CA PHE A 426 -8.50 -11.12 -11.00
C PHE A 426 -7.44 -10.68 -9.98
N ALA A 427 -6.31 -11.38 -9.89
CA ALA A 427 -5.21 -11.03 -8.98
C ALA A 427 -4.59 -9.66 -9.32
N MET A 428 -4.34 -9.39 -10.61
CA MET A 428 -3.85 -8.10 -11.10
C MET A 428 -4.85 -6.97 -10.78
N MET A 429 -6.16 -7.22 -10.93
CA MET A 429 -7.17 -6.26 -10.52
C MET A 429 -7.15 -6.01 -9.01
N GLN A 430 -7.05 -7.05 -8.17
CA GLN A 430 -6.97 -6.87 -6.71
C GLN A 430 -5.69 -6.13 -6.27
N SER A 431 -4.56 -6.28 -6.98
CA SER A 431 -3.36 -5.46 -6.73
C SER A 431 -3.63 -3.99 -7.01
N SER A 432 -4.01 -3.66 -8.26
CA SER A 432 -4.29 -2.26 -8.64
C SER A 432 -5.35 -1.60 -7.75
N VAL A 433 -6.27 -2.40 -7.20
CA VAL A 433 -7.25 -1.98 -6.20
C VAL A 433 -6.59 -1.70 -4.86
N PHE A 434 -5.81 -2.63 -4.31
CA PHE A 434 -5.11 -2.44 -3.03
C PHE A 434 -4.16 -1.25 -3.07
N ASP A 435 -3.35 -1.15 -4.12
CA ASP A 435 -2.43 -0.04 -4.37
C ASP A 435 -3.16 1.31 -4.51
N SER A 436 -4.45 1.32 -4.92
CA SER A 436 -5.30 2.51 -4.97
C SER A 436 -6.09 2.81 -3.67
N GLN A 437 -6.20 1.83 -2.77
CA GLN A 437 -7.00 1.93 -1.53
C GLN A 437 -6.15 2.19 -0.28
N LEU A 438 -4.84 1.97 -0.36
CA LEU A 438 -3.91 2.44 0.67
C LEU A 438 -3.97 3.99 0.73
N PRO A 439 -4.29 4.59 1.90
CA PRO A 439 -3.86 5.95 2.18
C PRO A 439 -2.34 6.01 2.03
N VAL A 440 -1.77 7.17 1.70
CA VAL A 440 -0.32 7.35 1.60
C VAL A 440 0.32 7.34 3.00
N GLN A 441 0.37 6.16 3.61
CA GLN A 441 1.20 5.87 4.76
C GLN A 441 2.65 5.89 4.26
N GLY A 442 3.45 6.81 4.78
CA GLY A 442 4.84 6.99 4.36
C GLY A 442 5.59 5.66 4.44
N THR A 443 6.11 5.20 3.29
CA THR A 443 6.77 3.90 3.18
C THR A 443 8.06 3.90 3.98
N THR A 444 8.00 3.24 5.14
CA THR A 444 9.18 2.92 5.93
C THR A 444 10.11 2.03 5.11
N ASP A 445 11.18 2.65 4.61
CA ASP A 445 12.47 2.03 4.31
C ASP A 445 12.69 1.31 2.95
N GLU A 446 11.96 1.65 1.87
CA GLU A 446 12.32 1.17 0.51
C GLU A 446 13.65 1.78 -0.02
N ASP A 447 14.09 2.93 0.51
CA ASP A 447 15.40 3.53 0.20
C ASP A 447 16.56 3.03 1.10
N GLY A 448 16.27 2.23 2.14
CA GLY A 448 17.26 1.83 3.16
C GLY A 448 17.74 2.98 4.07
N LEU A 449 17.06 4.13 4.04
CA LEU A 449 17.40 5.34 4.79
C LEU A 449 17.29 5.16 6.32
N LEU A 450 16.35 4.35 6.82
CA LEU A 450 16.28 4.03 8.25
C LEU A 450 17.52 3.23 8.67
N ASN A 451 17.91 2.26 7.83
CA ASN A 451 19.11 1.45 8.06
C ASN A 451 20.37 2.32 8.00
N GLN A 452 20.43 3.31 7.10
CA GLN A 452 21.51 4.29 7.05
C GLN A 452 21.54 5.19 8.30
N ALA A 453 20.39 5.64 8.80
CA ALA A 453 20.29 6.45 10.02
C ALA A 453 20.72 5.66 11.27
N LEU A 454 20.30 4.39 11.39
CA LEU A 454 20.76 3.46 12.44
C LEU A 454 22.28 3.27 12.38
N LEU A 455 22.82 2.89 11.21
CA LEU A 455 24.26 2.65 11.01
C LEU A 455 25.09 3.92 11.26
N TYR A 456 24.58 5.10 10.91
CA TYR A 456 25.23 6.38 11.20
C TYR A 456 25.38 6.63 12.71
N LEU A 457 24.37 6.25 13.51
CA LEU A 457 24.42 6.27 14.98
C LEU A 457 25.14 5.06 15.60
N GLY A 458 25.64 4.10 14.80
CA GLY A 458 26.33 2.90 15.28
C GLY A 458 25.41 1.76 15.73
N LEU A 459 24.17 1.73 15.22
CA LEU A 459 23.15 0.71 15.51
C LEU A 459 22.92 -0.19 14.29
N ASN A 460 22.57 -1.47 14.53
CA ASN A 460 22.34 -2.44 13.47
C ASN A 460 20.86 -2.48 13.05
N PRO A 461 20.56 -2.58 11.75
CA PRO A 461 19.19 -2.80 11.28
C PRO A 461 18.71 -4.24 11.48
N PRO A 462 17.38 -4.49 11.55
CA PRO A 462 16.29 -3.51 11.63
C PRO A 462 16.19 -2.86 13.03
N ASN A 463 15.44 -1.76 13.15
CA ASN A 463 15.30 -1.06 14.44
C ASN A 463 14.56 -1.90 15.49
N THR A 464 15.30 -2.58 16.37
CA THR A 464 14.78 -3.35 17.51
C THR A 464 15.16 -2.74 18.87
N TYR A 465 15.55 -1.47 18.89
CA TYR A 465 16.08 -0.80 20.09
C TYR A 465 15.01 0.05 20.78
N SER A 466 15.03 0.09 22.13
CA SER A 466 14.23 1.05 22.89
C SER A 466 14.71 2.49 22.64
N ALA A 467 13.80 3.47 22.74
CA ALA A 467 14.11 4.89 22.50
C ALA A 467 15.32 5.38 23.32
N GLU A 468 15.45 4.94 24.59
CA GLU A 468 16.61 5.22 25.45
C GLU A 468 17.95 4.79 24.82
N LYS A 469 18.02 3.59 24.21
CA LYS A 469 19.25 3.10 23.55
C LYS A 469 19.60 3.90 22.30
N VAL A 470 18.60 4.35 21.53
CA VAL A 470 18.80 5.19 20.35
C VAL A 470 19.27 6.59 20.76
N ILE A 471 18.69 7.12 21.84
CA ILE A 471 19.11 8.39 22.47
C ILE A 471 20.55 8.30 23.00
N ASP A 472 20.94 7.21 23.65
CA ASP A 472 22.32 7.05 24.16
C ASP A 472 23.35 6.85 23.02
N ALA A 473 22.97 6.19 21.92
CA ALA A 473 23.78 6.14 20.71
C ALA A 473 23.98 7.54 20.08
N PHE A 474 22.90 8.33 19.99
CA PHE A 474 22.93 9.73 19.56
C PHE A 474 23.81 10.61 20.47
N ARG A 475 23.71 10.46 21.79
CA ARG A 475 24.61 11.13 22.77
C ARG A 475 26.08 10.77 22.54
N GLY A 476 26.37 9.48 22.32
CA GLY A 476 27.71 9.01 21.95
C GLY A 476 28.22 9.70 20.68
N LYS A 477 27.39 9.76 19.63
CA LYS A 477 27.73 10.41 18.36
C LYS A 477 28.05 11.91 18.52
N LEU A 478 27.28 12.64 19.33
CA LEU A 478 27.55 14.06 19.61
C LEU A 478 28.84 14.31 20.42
N VAL A 479 29.30 13.32 21.19
CA VAL A 479 30.57 13.40 21.94
C VAL A 479 31.77 13.02 21.06
N GLU A 480 31.60 12.08 20.14
CA GLU A 480 32.62 11.63 19.18
C GLU A 480 32.82 12.62 18.01
N SER A 481 31.72 13.07 17.40
CA SER A 481 31.70 13.91 16.19
C SER A 481 30.87 15.18 16.38
N PRO A 482 31.29 16.12 17.26
CA PRO A 482 30.52 17.32 17.62
C PRO A 482 30.25 18.30 16.46
N ALA A 483 30.97 18.20 15.34
CA ALA A 483 30.72 19.00 14.14
C ALA A 483 29.43 18.56 13.41
N ASP A 484 29.06 17.28 13.49
CA ASP A 484 27.94 16.68 12.76
C ASP A 484 26.60 16.84 13.49
N ALA A 485 26.51 17.71 14.51
CA ALA A 485 25.37 17.76 15.42
C ALA A 485 24.02 18.09 14.76
N SER A 486 24.03 18.77 13.62
CA SER A 486 22.85 18.97 12.76
C SER A 486 22.41 17.67 12.08
N THR A 487 23.36 16.97 11.43
CA THR A 487 23.15 15.67 10.77
C THR A 487 22.64 14.62 11.75
N ALA A 488 23.26 14.50 12.94
CA ALA A 488 22.86 13.54 13.95
C ALA A 488 21.41 13.76 14.42
N ARG A 489 20.95 15.01 14.54
CA ARG A 489 19.55 15.34 14.90
C ARG A 489 18.59 14.97 13.77
N ALA A 490 18.97 15.22 12.51
CA ALA A 490 18.16 14.82 11.35
C ALA A 490 17.99 13.29 11.30
N MET A 491 19.05 12.51 11.56
CA MET A 491 18.97 11.05 11.63
C MET A 491 18.10 10.57 12.81
N LEU A 492 18.16 11.23 13.97
CA LEU A 492 17.30 10.89 15.12
C LEU A 492 15.81 11.16 14.81
N ILE A 493 15.51 12.28 14.15
CA ILE A 493 14.15 12.62 13.69
C ILE A 493 13.65 11.62 12.64
N MET A 494 14.50 11.18 11.71
CA MET A 494 14.17 10.17 10.71
C MET A 494 13.80 8.81 11.35
N ILE A 495 14.53 8.38 12.39
CA ILE A 495 14.18 7.18 13.17
C ILE A 495 12.85 7.36 13.91
N ALA A 496 12.56 8.57 14.42
CA ALA A 496 11.31 8.90 15.09
C ALA A 496 10.09 8.94 14.14
N GLN A 497 10.29 9.38 12.89
CA GLN A 497 9.24 9.48 11.87
C GLN A 497 8.85 8.10 11.31
N ASN A 498 9.76 7.13 11.30
CA ASN A 498 9.52 5.76 10.84
C ASN A 498 8.96 4.81 11.92
N THR A 499 8.26 5.33 12.94
CA THR A 499 7.66 4.53 14.03
C THR A 499 6.23 4.99 14.35
N THR A 500 5.31 4.05 14.54
CA THR A 500 3.88 4.29 14.84
C THR A 500 3.51 4.26 16.32
N ASP A 501 4.49 4.18 17.23
CA ASP A 501 4.30 4.39 18.67
C ASP A 501 4.56 5.86 19.04
N ASP A 502 3.48 6.58 19.35
CA ASP A 502 3.50 7.98 19.79
C ASP A 502 4.51 8.25 20.92
N ASN A 503 4.70 7.31 21.85
CA ASN A 503 5.60 7.48 22.99
C ASN A 503 7.07 7.37 22.56
N TYR A 504 7.37 6.43 21.67
CA TYR A 504 8.68 6.25 21.06
C TYR A 504 9.05 7.49 20.23
N GLN A 505 8.16 7.89 19.32
CA GLN A 505 8.33 9.07 18.47
C GLN A 505 8.52 10.35 19.30
N THR A 506 7.65 10.59 20.29
CA THR A 506 7.76 11.75 21.18
C THR A 506 9.09 11.78 21.92
N SER A 507 9.55 10.64 22.45
CA SER A 507 10.82 10.54 23.19
C SER A 507 12.02 10.93 22.33
N LEU A 508 12.07 10.47 21.07
CA LEU A 508 13.16 10.80 20.14
C LEU A 508 13.09 12.25 19.65
N ILE A 509 11.90 12.78 19.34
CA ILE A 509 11.73 14.17 18.88
C ILE A 509 12.10 15.17 19.98
N MET A 510 11.73 14.91 21.25
CA MET A 510 12.10 15.78 22.36
C MET A 510 13.61 15.83 22.61
N GLU A 511 14.35 14.75 22.35
CA GLU A 511 15.81 14.74 22.47
C GLU A 511 16.51 15.41 21.28
N ALA A 512 15.88 15.39 20.09
CA ALA A 512 16.38 16.04 18.89
C ALA A 512 16.31 17.59 18.91
N ASP A 513 15.50 18.18 19.81
CA ASP A 513 15.32 19.64 19.95
C ASP A 513 16.67 20.35 20.18
N VAL A 514 16.86 21.47 19.47
CA VAL A 514 18.00 22.39 19.60
C VAL A 514 18.31 22.73 21.07
N LYS A 515 17.28 22.85 21.91
CA LYS A 515 17.38 23.15 23.35
C LYS A 515 17.88 22.00 24.25
N MET A 516 18.02 20.78 23.72
CA MET A 516 18.64 19.55 24.27
C MET A 516 18.43 19.21 25.77
N SER A 517 18.23 17.93 26.07
CA SER A 517 18.05 17.50 27.48
C SER A 517 19.24 17.84 28.38
N THR A 518 18.99 17.89 29.69
CA THR A 518 20.04 18.04 30.70
C THR A 518 21.07 16.93 30.63
N GLU A 519 20.67 15.74 30.21
CA GLU A 519 21.49 14.53 30.12
C GLU A 519 22.42 14.61 28.91
N THR A 520 21.89 14.97 27.74
CA THR A 520 22.70 15.28 26.55
C THR A 520 23.65 16.46 26.79
N SER A 521 23.22 17.51 27.49
CA SER A 521 24.08 18.63 27.88
C SER A 521 25.28 18.19 28.74
N LYS A 522 25.06 17.31 29.72
CA LYS A 522 26.12 16.73 30.59
C LYS A 522 27.06 15.81 29.81
N ALA A 523 26.53 15.02 28.87
CA ALA A 523 27.32 14.15 27.99
C ALA A 523 28.25 14.96 27.08
N ILE A 524 27.72 15.99 26.39
CA ILE A 524 28.50 16.89 25.51
C ILE A 524 29.58 17.64 26.31
N LEU A 525 29.28 18.12 27.53
CA LEU A 525 30.27 18.71 28.43
C LEU A 525 31.09 17.67 29.24
N GLY A 526 31.00 16.39 28.85
CA GLY A 526 31.88 15.31 29.25
C GLY A 526 31.89 15.00 30.75
N GLY A 527 30.72 14.77 31.36
CA GLY A 527 30.64 14.52 32.80
C GLY A 527 29.59 13.50 33.24
N ASP A 528 29.97 12.22 33.25
CA ASP A 528 29.41 11.24 34.20
C ASP A 528 30.21 11.27 35.50
N GLY A 529 29.61 11.84 36.55
CA GLY A 529 30.26 11.96 37.85
C GLY A 529 29.44 12.77 38.86
N PRO A 530 28.92 12.16 39.95
CA PRO A 530 28.17 12.89 40.95
C PRO A 530 29.10 13.82 41.74
N GLY A 531 28.93 15.14 41.55
CA GLY A 531 29.60 16.16 42.37
C GLY A 531 30.39 17.25 41.63
N ARG A 532 30.34 17.36 40.30
CA ARG A 532 30.89 18.54 39.61
C ARG A 532 30.18 19.83 40.06
N SER A 533 30.98 20.85 40.35
CA SER A 533 30.49 22.20 40.63
C SER A 533 30.13 22.95 39.35
N ARG A 534 29.43 24.09 39.48
CA ARG A 534 29.15 25.02 38.38
C ARG A 534 30.41 25.40 37.59
N ASP A 535 31.47 25.72 38.32
CA ASP A 535 32.70 26.23 37.73
C ASP A 535 33.44 25.10 36.98
N ASP A 536 33.26 23.83 37.33
CA ASP A 536 33.78 22.69 36.55
C ASP A 536 33.09 22.57 35.18
N TRP A 537 31.79 22.83 35.09
CA TRP A 537 31.05 22.82 33.82
C TRP A 537 31.45 23.99 32.93
N TYR A 538 31.57 25.20 33.50
CA TYR A 538 32.09 26.38 32.78
C TYR A 538 33.51 26.15 32.27
N ASN A 539 34.43 25.70 33.14
CA ASN A 539 35.82 25.41 32.75
C ASN A 539 35.89 24.29 31.69
N SER A 540 35.03 23.27 31.76
CA SER A 540 34.99 22.22 30.74
C SER A 540 34.49 22.73 29.38
N ALA A 541 33.46 23.59 29.36
CA ALA A 541 33.01 24.26 28.14
C ALA A 541 34.11 25.16 27.54
N VAL A 542 34.79 25.96 28.36
CA VAL A 542 35.91 26.81 27.92
C VAL A 542 37.06 25.98 27.35
N LEU A 543 37.44 24.87 27.99
CA LEU A 543 38.49 23.98 27.48
C LEU A 543 38.09 23.31 26.16
N LYS A 544 36.83 22.92 25.99
CA LYS A 544 36.33 22.36 24.73
C LYS A 544 36.23 23.41 23.61
N LEU A 545 35.82 24.64 23.93
CA LEU A 545 35.84 25.78 23.01
C LEU A 545 37.25 26.13 22.53
N GLN A 546 38.24 26.12 23.43
CA GLN A 546 39.65 26.34 23.08
C GLN A 546 40.28 25.18 22.28
N ALA A 547 39.66 23.99 22.28
CA ALA A 547 40.10 22.82 21.53
C ALA A 547 39.31 22.58 20.23
N ALA A 548 38.21 23.30 20.02
CA ALA A 548 37.38 23.21 18.82
C ALA A 548 38.15 23.67 17.57
N LYS A 549 37.84 23.03 16.43
CA LYS A 549 38.43 23.31 15.12
C LYS A 549 37.40 23.85 14.13
N ASN A 550 36.15 23.40 14.25
CA ASN A 550 35.06 23.74 13.34
C ASN A 550 34.05 24.66 14.04
N ARG A 551 33.37 25.54 13.26
CA ARG A 551 32.41 26.51 13.80
C ARG A 551 31.29 25.84 14.60
N ASP A 552 30.78 24.74 14.08
CA ASP A 552 29.57 24.09 14.59
C ASP A 552 29.85 23.29 15.89
N GLU A 553 31.11 22.88 16.11
CA GLU A 553 31.58 22.38 17.42
C GLU A 553 31.50 23.48 18.49
N SER A 554 31.98 24.69 18.17
CA SER A 554 31.91 25.84 19.09
C SER A 554 30.45 26.21 19.41
N VAL A 555 29.58 26.17 18.41
CA VAL A 555 28.13 26.39 18.58
C VAL A 555 27.53 25.33 19.49
N LEU A 556 27.84 24.03 19.29
CA LEU A 556 27.34 22.94 20.13
C LEU A 556 27.77 23.09 21.60
N TYR A 557 29.03 23.44 21.87
CA TYR A 557 29.52 23.61 23.23
C TYR A 557 28.90 24.81 23.96
N VAL A 558 28.64 25.92 23.26
CA VAL A 558 27.88 27.06 23.81
C VAL A 558 26.43 26.64 24.08
N GLN A 559 25.76 26.01 23.12
CA GLN A 559 24.37 25.56 23.26
C GLN A 559 24.20 24.55 24.42
N ALA A 560 25.14 23.63 24.63
CA ALA A 560 25.11 22.70 25.75
C ALA A 560 25.27 23.40 27.12
N LEU A 561 26.08 24.46 27.19
CA LEU A 561 26.23 25.26 28.41
C LEU A 561 25.00 26.15 28.68
N GLU A 562 24.45 26.79 27.65
CA GLU A 562 23.20 27.55 27.73
C GLU A 562 22.04 26.65 28.18
N SER A 563 21.87 25.48 27.56
CA SER A 563 20.80 24.52 27.88
C SER A 563 20.93 23.93 29.28
N LEU A 564 22.15 23.66 29.75
CA LEU A 564 22.40 23.26 31.13
C LEU A 564 22.03 24.40 32.11
N ALA A 565 22.35 25.65 31.77
CA ALA A 565 22.06 26.82 32.62
C ALA A 565 20.55 27.15 32.69
N GLU A 566 19.82 27.05 31.57
CA GLU A 566 18.36 27.24 31.57
C GLU A 566 17.65 26.20 32.43
N ASN A 567 18.00 24.92 32.27
CA ASN A 567 17.35 23.82 32.98
C ASN A 567 17.75 23.72 34.47
N THR A 568 18.95 24.19 34.85
CA THR A 568 19.37 24.28 36.27
C THR A 568 18.94 25.58 36.96
N GLN A 569 18.41 26.54 36.21
CA GLN A 569 18.03 27.90 36.67
C GLN A 569 19.18 28.71 37.28
N ASP A 570 20.44 28.36 36.98
CA ASP A 570 21.62 29.09 37.46
C ASP A 570 21.84 30.38 36.63
N TYR A 571 21.41 31.50 37.21
CA TYR A 571 21.51 32.83 36.59
C TYR A 571 22.96 33.29 36.34
N GLU A 572 23.92 32.84 37.15
CA GLU A 572 25.34 33.18 36.96
C GLU A 572 25.97 32.31 35.87
N LEU A 573 25.64 31.02 35.79
CA LEU A 573 26.05 30.16 34.68
C LEU A 573 25.45 30.64 33.35
N LYS A 574 24.19 31.09 33.36
CA LYS A 574 23.53 31.66 32.17
C LYS A 574 24.17 32.97 31.71
N ALA A 575 24.56 33.84 32.64
CA ALA A 575 25.33 35.04 32.31
C ALA A 575 26.70 34.69 31.71
N ALA A 576 27.40 33.71 32.29
CA ALA A 576 28.71 33.27 31.82
C ALA A 576 28.66 32.58 30.44
N ALA A 577 27.60 31.82 30.13
CA ALA A 577 27.36 31.24 28.81
C ALA A 577 27.12 32.32 27.73
N PHE A 578 26.29 33.32 28.05
CA PHE A 578 26.05 34.47 27.17
C PHE A 578 27.32 35.30 26.95
N GLU A 579 28.16 35.47 27.98
CA GLU A 579 29.44 36.16 27.84
C GLU A 579 30.42 35.39 26.94
N LEU A 580 30.54 34.06 27.10
CA LEU A 580 31.36 33.22 26.21
C LEU A 580 30.91 33.31 24.75
N ARG A 581 29.59 33.28 24.51
CA ARG A 581 29.03 33.45 23.18
C ARG A 581 29.44 34.80 22.58
N SER A 582 29.23 35.90 23.32
CA SER A 582 29.62 37.24 22.88
C SER A 582 31.13 37.40 22.67
N GLN A 583 31.98 36.68 23.40
CA GLN A 583 33.43 36.68 23.21
C GLN A 583 33.87 35.90 21.96
N HIS A 584 33.11 34.88 21.54
CA HIS A 584 33.40 34.10 20.32
C HIS A 584 32.84 34.76 19.05
N GLU A 585 31.68 35.41 19.12
CA GLU A 585 31.07 36.14 17.98
C GLU A 585 31.81 37.44 17.61
N ALA A 586 32.72 37.93 18.47
CA ALA A 586 33.40 39.23 18.32
C ALA A 586 34.81 39.19 17.71
N ARG A 587 35.23 38.08 17.07
CA ARG A 587 36.63 37.85 16.68
C ARG A 587 36.77 37.37 15.22
N GLU A 588 37.34 38.25 14.38
CA GLU A 588 37.44 38.19 12.91
C GLU A 588 36.14 38.53 12.13
N PRO A 589 36.24 39.11 10.91
CA PRO A 589 35.10 39.72 10.21
C PRO A 589 34.25 38.74 9.41
N SER A 590 32.95 39.05 9.32
CA SER A 590 31.93 38.24 8.63
C SER A 590 32.05 38.26 7.10
N ALA A 591 32.08 37.09 6.49
CA ALA A 591 31.89 36.88 5.04
C ALA A 591 30.46 36.39 4.67
N ASP A 592 29.57 36.32 5.65
CA ASP A 592 28.15 35.97 5.52
C ASP A 592 27.37 36.79 6.56
N ASP A 593 26.36 37.55 6.12
CA ASP A 593 25.74 38.63 6.89
C ASP A 593 24.24 38.72 6.53
N SER A 594 23.43 37.88 7.17
CA SER A 594 22.01 37.69 6.84
C SER A 594 21.07 37.68 8.06
N ALA A 595 21.41 38.51 9.07
CA ALA A 595 20.49 38.99 10.09
C ALA A 595 20.54 40.53 10.13
N PRO A 596 19.43 41.24 10.39
CA PRO A 596 19.22 42.57 9.81
C PRO A 596 20.10 43.68 10.41
N LYS A 597 21.04 44.17 9.58
CA LYS A 597 21.51 45.56 9.65
C LYS A 597 20.50 46.47 8.94
N GLY A 598 20.45 47.73 9.33
CA GLY A 598 19.33 48.62 9.00
C GLY A 598 19.39 49.23 7.60
N GLU A 599 18.26 49.20 6.90
CA GLU A 599 17.91 50.08 5.76
C GLU A 599 19.01 50.32 4.71
N ASP A 600 19.64 49.24 4.23
CA ASP A 600 20.39 49.30 2.97
C ASP A 600 19.49 49.75 1.82
N ALA A 601 20.02 50.66 0.99
CA ALA A 601 19.25 51.29 -0.08
C ALA A 601 18.81 50.24 -1.12
N SER A 602 17.50 50.08 -1.27
CA SER A 602 16.90 49.20 -2.28
C SER A 602 17.34 49.60 -3.68
N ASP A 603 17.93 48.67 -4.43
CA ASP A 603 18.09 48.85 -5.87
C ASP A 603 16.71 48.77 -6.56
N LEU A 604 16.14 49.93 -6.84
CA LEU A 604 14.82 50.07 -7.46
C LEU A 604 14.81 49.63 -8.95
N SER A 605 15.97 49.34 -9.54
CA SER A 605 16.05 48.74 -10.89
C SER A 605 15.73 47.24 -10.90
N LEU A 606 15.78 46.58 -9.74
CA LEU A 606 15.47 45.16 -9.60
C LEU A 606 14.00 44.93 -9.18
N PRO A 607 13.29 43.96 -9.81
CA PRO A 607 11.98 43.50 -9.37
C PRO A 607 11.95 43.03 -7.91
N VAL A 608 10.75 43.04 -7.31
CA VAL A 608 10.54 42.72 -5.89
C VAL A 608 10.44 41.20 -5.69
N GLY A 609 11.20 40.65 -4.73
CA GLY A 609 11.12 39.23 -4.33
C GLY A 609 9.92 38.90 -3.43
N LEU A 610 9.72 37.62 -3.11
CA LEU A 610 8.67 37.13 -2.19
C LEU A 610 9.26 36.39 -0.98
N HIS A 611 8.83 36.76 0.23
CA HIS A 611 9.15 36.04 1.45
C HIS A 611 8.23 34.82 1.64
N ASN A 612 8.85 33.67 1.95
CA ASN A 612 8.15 32.41 2.27
C ASN A 612 7.18 32.50 3.46
N ILE A 613 6.18 31.62 3.45
CA ILE A 613 5.15 31.43 4.48
C ILE A 613 5.24 29.98 4.99
N GLY A 614 6.40 29.63 5.54
CA GLY A 614 6.80 28.23 5.72
C GLY A 614 7.18 27.61 4.36
N ASN A 615 6.82 26.35 4.14
CA ASN A 615 7.11 25.64 2.90
C ASN A 615 6.16 26.10 1.77
N THR A 616 6.52 27.19 1.08
CA THR A 616 5.71 27.82 -0.01
C THR A 616 6.53 28.32 -1.20
N CYS A 617 7.80 27.95 -1.36
CA CYS A 617 8.63 28.45 -2.47
C CYS A 617 8.06 28.07 -3.86
N TYR A 618 7.37 26.93 -3.96
CA TYR A 618 6.60 26.53 -5.15
C TYR A 618 5.46 27.50 -5.51
N LEU A 619 4.82 28.10 -4.50
CA LEU A 619 3.79 29.13 -4.72
C LEU A 619 4.43 30.47 -5.06
N ASN A 620 5.58 30.81 -4.46
CA ASN A 620 6.30 32.05 -4.78
C ASN A 620 6.82 32.07 -6.23
N SER A 621 7.38 30.95 -6.73
CA SER A 621 7.84 30.84 -8.12
C SER A 621 6.68 30.94 -9.11
N LEU A 622 5.54 30.31 -8.81
CA LEU A 622 4.31 30.43 -9.60
C LEU A 622 3.74 31.86 -9.59
N LEU A 623 3.69 32.54 -8.44
CA LEU A 623 3.17 33.92 -8.34
C LEU A 623 4.06 34.94 -9.06
N GLN A 624 5.39 34.77 -9.04
CA GLN A 624 6.32 35.60 -9.82
C GLN A 624 6.16 35.37 -11.33
N TYR A 625 5.96 34.11 -11.75
CA TYR A 625 5.67 33.77 -13.14
C TYR A 625 4.34 34.34 -13.62
N LEU A 626 3.25 34.14 -12.86
CA LEU A 626 1.92 34.64 -13.22
C LEU A 626 1.83 36.17 -13.27
N TYR A 627 2.78 36.89 -12.65
CA TYR A 627 2.89 38.35 -12.76
C TYR A 627 3.47 38.83 -14.10
N THR A 628 4.23 37.99 -14.83
CA THR A 628 4.77 38.34 -16.16
C THR A 628 3.78 38.09 -17.29
N VAL A 629 2.79 37.21 -17.09
CA VAL A 629 1.72 36.96 -18.07
C VAL A 629 0.66 38.07 -18.01
N LYS A 630 0.60 38.89 -19.07
CA LYS A 630 -0.28 40.07 -19.16
C LYS A 630 -1.74 39.74 -18.94
N ALA A 631 -2.23 38.67 -19.56
CA ALA A 631 -3.63 38.26 -19.42
C ALA A 631 -4.07 38.01 -17.96
N VAL A 632 -3.19 37.44 -17.13
CA VAL A 632 -3.46 37.19 -15.71
C VAL A 632 -3.35 38.49 -14.91
N ARG A 633 -2.33 39.31 -15.18
CA ARG A 633 -2.12 40.60 -14.53
C ARG A 633 -3.26 41.60 -14.83
N ASP A 634 -3.77 41.64 -16.06
CA ASP A 634 -4.93 42.42 -16.48
C ASP A 634 -6.17 42.06 -15.66
N ILE A 635 -6.45 40.75 -15.52
CA ILE A 635 -7.62 40.22 -14.83
C ILE A 635 -7.53 40.48 -13.32
N ALA A 636 -6.35 40.32 -12.72
CA ALA A 636 -6.15 40.59 -11.30
C ALA A 636 -6.21 42.09 -10.95
N THR A 637 -5.72 42.97 -11.84
CA THR A 637 -5.72 44.43 -11.60
C THR A 637 -7.05 45.11 -11.95
N ASN A 638 -7.73 44.67 -13.02
CA ASN A 638 -9.00 45.24 -13.49
C ASN A 638 -10.19 44.32 -13.19
N TYR A 639 -10.15 43.58 -12.08
CA TYR A 639 -11.07 42.47 -11.81
C TYR A 639 -12.56 42.83 -11.89
N GLY A 640 -12.93 44.07 -11.55
CA GLY A 640 -14.31 44.59 -11.66
C GLY A 640 -14.86 44.72 -13.09
N GLU A 641 -14.06 44.49 -14.13
CA GLU A 641 -14.53 44.33 -15.51
C GLU A 641 -14.78 42.87 -15.90
N TYR A 642 -14.13 41.92 -15.21
CA TYR A 642 -14.09 40.50 -15.57
C TYR A 642 -14.90 39.58 -14.63
N ASN A 643 -15.25 40.05 -13.43
CA ASN A 643 -15.86 39.24 -12.40
C ASN A 643 -17.14 38.51 -12.85
N LEU A 644 -17.31 37.28 -12.37
CA LEU A 644 -18.58 36.59 -12.37
C LEU A 644 -19.41 37.06 -11.17
N ASP A 645 -20.69 37.41 -11.37
CA ASP A 645 -21.59 37.77 -10.27
C ASP A 645 -22.00 36.53 -9.45
N LEU A 646 -22.06 36.68 -8.12
CA LEU A 646 -22.45 35.60 -7.19
C LEU A 646 -23.97 35.38 -7.12
N SER A 647 -24.67 35.50 -8.25
CA SER A 647 -26.08 35.11 -8.34
C SER A 647 -26.19 33.60 -8.55
N ASP A 648 -27.19 32.95 -7.95
CA ASP A 648 -27.37 31.51 -8.08
C ASP A 648 -27.61 31.08 -9.54
N ASP A 649 -28.25 31.92 -10.35
CA ASP A 649 -28.42 31.72 -11.79
C ASP A 649 -27.06 31.80 -12.53
N SER A 650 -26.24 32.82 -12.25
CA SER A 650 -24.90 33.00 -12.86
C SER A 650 -23.97 31.84 -12.54
N ILE A 651 -24.02 31.30 -11.32
CA ILE A 651 -23.25 30.14 -10.87
C ILE A 651 -23.77 28.87 -11.57
N ALA A 652 -25.10 28.68 -11.62
CA ALA A 652 -25.74 27.54 -12.27
C ALA A 652 -25.53 27.50 -13.79
N GLU A 653 -25.29 28.62 -14.46
CA GLU A 653 -24.96 28.71 -15.88
C GLU A 653 -23.45 28.57 -16.20
N ARG A 654 -22.55 28.86 -15.26
CA ARG A 654 -21.08 28.78 -15.50
C ARG A 654 -20.60 27.34 -15.69
N ARG A 655 -19.80 27.10 -16.72
CA ARG A 655 -19.15 25.81 -17.00
C ARG A 655 -17.64 26.01 -17.12
N LEU A 656 -16.87 25.22 -16.36
CA LEU A 656 -15.41 25.36 -16.29
C LEU A 656 -14.70 24.37 -17.22
N GLY A 657 -13.81 24.90 -18.06
CA GLY A 657 -12.91 24.14 -18.96
C GLY A 657 -13.60 23.27 -20.01
N GLY A 658 -12.79 22.56 -20.80
CA GLY A 658 -13.28 21.67 -21.87
C GLY A 658 -14.20 20.53 -21.38
N ASN A 659 -14.05 20.13 -20.11
CA ASN A 659 -14.87 19.09 -19.48
C ASN A 659 -16.24 19.60 -19.00
N ARG A 660 -16.52 20.91 -19.09
CA ARG A 660 -17.81 21.55 -18.76
C ARG A 660 -18.28 21.25 -17.33
N MET A 661 -17.36 21.31 -16.37
CA MET A 661 -17.68 21.12 -14.94
C MET A 661 -18.62 22.23 -14.43
N GLN A 662 -19.53 21.90 -13.52
CA GLN A 662 -20.41 22.89 -12.86
C GLN A 662 -19.63 23.56 -11.73
N LEU A 663 -19.82 24.88 -11.55
CA LEU A 663 -19.20 25.67 -10.49
C LEU A 663 -20.00 25.55 -9.19
N ASP A 664 -19.34 25.24 -8.07
CA ASP A 664 -19.96 25.35 -6.74
C ASP A 664 -19.97 26.81 -6.21
N ARG A 665 -20.93 27.14 -5.34
CA ARG A 665 -21.03 28.47 -4.71
C ARG A 665 -19.86 28.74 -3.75
N GLY A 666 -19.38 27.74 -3.02
CA GLY A 666 -18.18 27.85 -2.20
C GLY A 666 -16.92 28.09 -3.04
N GLU A 667 -16.78 27.36 -4.14
CA GLU A 667 -15.69 27.57 -5.12
C GLU A 667 -15.73 28.97 -5.72
N ALA A 668 -16.91 29.48 -6.11
CA ALA A 668 -17.08 30.84 -6.63
C ALA A 668 -16.62 31.92 -5.63
N VAL A 669 -16.92 31.74 -4.34
CA VAL A 669 -16.51 32.66 -3.27
C VAL A 669 -14.99 32.59 -3.03
N VAL A 670 -14.38 31.41 -3.01
CA VAL A 670 -12.91 31.26 -2.90
C VAL A 670 -12.22 31.86 -4.12
N ALA A 671 -12.74 31.64 -5.32
CA ALA A 671 -12.21 32.20 -6.57
C ALA A 671 -12.24 33.74 -6.58
N GLN A 672 -13.37 34.34 -6.21
CA GLN A 672 -13.47 35.80 -6.02
C GLN A 672 -12.48 36.33 -4.99
N ALA A 673 -12.29 35.63 -3.87
CA ALA A 673 -11.33 36.04 -2.83
C ALA A 673 -9.89 35.94 -3.35
N PHE A 674 -9.52 34.84 -4.01
CA PHE A 674 -8.20 34.60 -4.57
C PHE A 674 -7.78 35.70 -5.56
N VAL A 675 -8.62 36.08 -6.52
CA VAL A 675 -8.25 37.09 -7.53
C VAL A 675 -8.11 38.50 -6.94
N LYS A 676 -8.91 38.85 -5.93
CA LYS A 676 -8.77 40.13 -5.19
C LYS A 676 -7.43 40.21 -4.46
N GLU A 677 -7.07 39.16 -3.72
CA GLU A 677 -5.80 39.08 -2.99
C GLU A 677 -4.58 39.03 -3.94
N LEU A 678 -4.74 38.42 -5.13
CA LEU A 678 -3.73 38.40 -6.19
C LEU A 678 -3.50 39.80 -6.78
N GLY A 679 -4.59 40.55 -7.02
CA GLY A 679 -4.53 41.96 -7.43
C GLY A 679 -3.84 42.85 -6.41
N GLU A 680 -4.12 42.66 -5.11
CA GLU A 680 -3.40 43.34 -4.04
C GLU A 680 -1.91 42.97 -4.01
N LEU A 681 -1.55 41.69 -4.18
CA LEU A 681 -0.14 41.28 -4.26
C LEU A 681 0.57 41.93 -5.46
N PHE A 682 -0.04 41.93 -6.64
CA PHE A 682 0.52 42.55 -7.84
C PHE A 682 0.70 44.07 -7.69
N HIS A 683 -0.27 44.76 -7.06
CA HIS A 683 -0.12 46.18 -6.72
C HIS A 683 1.04 46.43 -5.75
N ASN A 684 1.22 45.57 -4.74
CA ASN A 684 2.35 45.63 -3.81
C ASN A 684 3.71 45.35 -4.51
N LEU A 685 3.78 44.42 -5.46
CA LEU A 685 5.00 44.14 -6.23
C LEU A 685 5.41 45.34 -7.12
N HIS A 686 4.44 46.08 -7.66
CA HIS A 686 4.68 47.25 -8.51
C HIS A 686 5.11 48.51 -7.70
N THR A 687 4.49 48.73 -6.53
CA THR A 687 4.62 49.98 -5.76
C THR A 687 5.57 49.92 -4.55
N SER A 688 5.96 48.72 -4.10
CA SER A 688 6.85 48.56 -2.94
C SER A 688 8.26 49.11 -3.19
N SER A 689 8.81 49.78 -2.18
CA SER A 689 10.23 50.18 -2.09
C SER A 689 11.14 49.13 -1.44
N LYS A 690 10.60 47.99 -0.98
CA LYS A 690 11.39 46.94 -0.30
C LYS A 690 12.03 45.97 -1.31
N VAL A 691 13.10 45.30 -0.92
CA VAL A 691 13.74 44.25 -1.75
C VAL A 691 12.79 43.08 -2.00
N ALA A 692 12.00 42.71 -0.99
CA ALA A 692 10.96 41.69 -1.09
C ALA A 692 9.67 42.12 -0.36
N THR A 693 8.57 41.49 -0.74
CA THR A 693 7.25 41.58 -0.08
C THR A 693 6.83 40.19 0.39
N ARG A 694 5.65 40.04 1.02
CA ARG A 694 5.15 38.75 1.49
C ARG A 694 3.70 38.57 0.99
N PRO A 695 3.33 37.41 0.40
CA PRO A 695 1.94 37.11 0.09
C PRO A 695 1.04 37.16 1.32
N SER A 696 -0.26 37.40 1.15
CA SER A 696 -1.19 37.29 2.28
C SER A 696 -1.38 35.82 2.68
N GLN A 697 -1.70 35.57 3.95
CA GLN A 697 -2.06 34.21 4.39
C GLN A 697 -3.35 33.73 3.71
N ARG A 698 -4.26 34.66 3.37
CA ARG A 698 -5.55 34.39 2.73
C ARG A 698 -5.38 33.96 1.27
N LEU A 699 -4.46 34.58 0.52
CA LEU A 699 -4.06 34.14 -0.82
C LEU A 699 -3.46 32.73 -0.78
N ALA A 700 -2.54 32.47 0.15
CA ALA A 700 -1.94 31.14 0.31
C ALA A 700 -2.96 30.08 0.73
N ASN A 701 -3.87 30.40 1.66
CA ASN A 701 -4.94 29.49 2.07
C ASN A 701 -5.88 29.15 0.90
N ALA A 702 -6.31 30.14 0.10
CA ALA A 702 -7.16 29.94 -1.07
C ALA A 702 -6.47 29.12 -2.17
N ALA A 703 -5.18 29.37 -2.43
CA ALA A 703 -4.41 28.60 -3.40
C ALA A 703 -4.20 27.14 -2.98
N LEU A 704 -3.98 26.86 -1.69
CA LEU A 704 -3.44 25.57 -1.24
C LEU A 704 -4.49 24.64 -0.58
N LEU A 705 -5.52 25.15 0.09
CA LEU A 705 -6.55 24.34 0.77
C LEU A 705 -7.74 24.01 -0.17
N SER A 706 -8.36 22.83 -0.02
CA SER A 706 -9.56 22.47 -0.78
C SER A 706 -10.81 23.13 -0.18
N THR A 707 -11.83 23.39 -1.00
CA THR A 707 -13.10 23.99 -0.56
C THR A 707 -13.82 23.15 0.49
N HIS A 708 -13.71 21.81 0.41
CA HIS A 708 -14.22 20.89 1.43
C HIS A 708 -13.51 21.09 2.78
N ALA A 709 -12.17 21.17 2.80
CA ALA A 709 -11.39 21.37 4.02
C ALA A 709 -11.60 22.75 4.67
N LEU A 710 -11.95 23.78 3.88
CA LEU A 710 -12.38 25.08 4.40
C LEU A 710 -13.76 25.03 5.10
N LEU A 711 -14.61 24.06 4.76
CA LEU A 711 -15.98 23.93 5.27
C LEU A 711 -16.11 22.98 6.47
N GLU A 712 -15.30 21.92 6.54
CA GLU A 712 -15.39 20.93 7.63
C GLU A 712 -14.82 21.45 8.97
N ASP A 713 -13.66 22.12 8.92
CA ASP A 713 -12.97 22.69 10.10
C ASP A 713 -13.73 23.89 10.72
N ALA A 714 -14.76 24.41 10.07
CA ALA A 714 -15.56 25.53 10.56
C ALA A 714 -16.47 25.19 11.76
N ARG A 715 -16.43 23.96 12.27
CA ARG A 715 -17.19 23.53 13.47
C ARG A 715 -16.56 24.06 14.76
N PRO A 716 -17.29 24.80 15.61
CA PRO A 716 -16.71 25.46 16.79
C PRO A 716 -16.26 24.46 17.86
N ALA A 717 -15.01 24.59 18.32
CA ALA A 717 -14.42 23.73 19.33
C ALA A 717 -15.19 23.74 20.67
N SER A 718 -15.58 22.56 21.15
CA SER A 718 -16.29 22.40 22.42
C SER A 718 -15.38 22.67 23.62
N THR A 719 -15.85 23.48 24.56
CA THR A 719 -15.15 23.96 25.77
C THR A 719 -14.35 22.89 26.53
N ALA A 720 -13.06 23.14 26.76
CA ALA A 720 -12.25 22.37 27.70
C ALA A 720 -12.72 22.60 29.16
N ALA A 721 -13.08 21.52 29.85
CA ALA A 721 -13.54 21.57 31.23
C ALA A 721 -12.37 21.42 32.24
N VAL A 722 -11.95 22.52 32.85
CA VAL A 722 -10.90 22.53 33.88
C VAL A 722 -11.41 21.85 35.16
N SER A 723 -10.68 20.84 35.63
CA SER A 723 -11.00 20.12 36.87
C SER A 723 -10.56 20.89 38.13
N ARG A 724 -11.37 20.84 39.19
CA ARG A 724 -11.01 21.41 40.51
C ARG A 724 -11.60 20.54 41.66
N PRO A 725 -10.81 20.20 42.70
CA PRO A 725 -11.17 19.20 43.72
C PRO A 725 -11.96 19.83 44.91
N PRO A 726 -12.48 19.07 45.90
CA PRO A 726 -13.92 19.02 46.15
C PRO A 726 -14.37 19.62 47.49
N SER A 727 -15.68 19.63 47.76
CA SER A 727 -16.23 19.85 49.10
C SER A 727 -17.53 19.07 49.36
N LEU A 728 -17.71 18.70 50.64
CA LEU A 728 -18.84 17.99 51.26
C LEU A 728 -18.80 18.32 52.77
N PRO A 729 -19.86 18.09 53.57
CA PRO A 729 -21.26 17.84 53.22
C PRO A 729 -22.25 18.75 54.01
N GLU A 730 -23.54 18.87 53.59
CA GLU A 730 -24.61 18.87 54.60
C GLU A 730 -26.02 18.38 54.14
N ARG A 731 -26.43 17.29 54.80
CA ARG A 731 -27.76 16.81 55.26
C ARG A 731 -29.12 17.23 54.63
N GLN A 732 -30.01 16.23 54.56
CA GLN A 732 -31.44 16.29 54.21
C GLN A 732 -32.34 16.88 55.34
N PRO A 733 -33.67 17.02 55.12
CA PRO A 733 -34.57 15.92 55.57
C PRO A 733 -35.81 15.59 54.69
N ASP A 734 -36.04 14.27 54.53
CA ASP A 734 -37.30 13.52 54.82
C ASP A 734 -38.65 13.68 54.04
N VAL A 735 -38.98 12.66 53.20
CA VAL A 735 -40.00 11.56 53.43
C VAL A 735 -41.52 11.94 53.49
N PRO A 736 -42.57 11.07 53.25
CA PRO A 736 -42.67 9.60 52.95
C PRO A 736 -43.62 9.12 51.78
N THR A 737 -43.52 7.80 51.43
CA THR A 737 -44.61 6.80 51.05
C THR A 737 -45.58 6.99 49.86
N THR A 738 -46.17 5.96 49.20
CA THR A 738 -45.80 4.59 48.75
C THR A 738 -46.84 4.08 47.67
N PRO A 739 -47.36 2.82 47.53
CA PRO A 739 -47.08 2.03 46.30
C PRO A 739 -48.28 1.29 45.62
N ALA A 740 -47.96 0.44 44.64
CA ALA A 740 -48.56 -0.88 44.30
C ALA A 740 -49.37 -1.08 42.99
N SER A 741 -48.87 -2.02 42.17
CA SER A 741 -49.53 -3.21 41.58
C SER A 741 -50.89 -3.11 40.83
N GLU A 742 -50.95 -3.65 39.59
CA GLU A 742 -51.63 -4.93 39.27
C GLU A 742 -51.40 -5.39 37.79
N GLN A 743 -51.80 -6.64 37.47
CA GLN A 743 -51.91 -7.26 36.12
C GLN A 743 -53.35 -7.86 35.99
N PRO A 744 -53.72 -8.82 35.10
CA PRO A 744 -53.17 -9.33 33.83
C PRO A 744 -54.26 -9.48 32.71
N SER A 745 -54.04 -10.39 31.75
CA SER A 745 -55.01 -11.35 31.15
C SER A 745 -55.50 -11.20 29.68
N ASP A 746 -54.91 -12.05 28.82
CA ASP A 746 -55.54 -13.22 28.15
C ASP A 746 -56.24 -13.20 26.76
N VAL A 747 -56.23 -14.43 26.21
CA VAL A 747 -57.05 -15.13 25.20
C VAL A 747 -56.85 -15.01 23.67
N GLU A 748 -56.25 -16.10 23.15
CA GLU A 748 -56.78 -17.07 22.18
C GLU A 748 -56.40 -17.09 20.68
N MET A 749 -55.90 -18.27 20.31
CA MET A 749 -55.55 -18.76 18.97
C MET A 749 -56.77 -19.10 18.10
N SER A 750 -56.56 -19.23 16.79
CA SER A 750 -57.20 -20.27 15.96
C SER A 750 -56.42 -20.57 14.67
N GLN A 751 -56.57 -21.80 14.15
CA GLN A 751 -55.85 -22.35 12.98
C GLN A 751 -56.77 -22.44 11.74
N VAL A 752 -56.21 -22.73 10.55
CA VAL A 752 -56.64 -23.80 9.60
C VAL A 752 -55.72 -23.80 8.35
N SER A 753 -55.70 -24.89 7.57
CA SER A 753 -54.59 -25.26 6.68
C SER A 753 -54.98 -25.61 5.23
N ALA A 754 -54.01 -25.45 4.31
CA ALA A 754 -53.86 -26.13 3.00
C ALA A 754 -54.91 -25.80 1.89
N SER A 755 -54.65 -25.95 0.57
CA SER A 755 -53.74 -26.88 -0.12
C SER A 755 -53.51 -26.57 -1.63
N LYS A 756 -52.40 -27.12 -2.18
CA LYS A 756 -52.19 -27.68 -3.55
C LYS A 756 -52.15 -26.82 -4.84
N SER A 757 -50.96 -26.89 -5.50
CA SER A 757 -50.64 -27.63 -6.76
C SER A 757 -50.48 -26.93 -8.13
N GLU A 758 -49.37 -27.34 -8.80
CA GLU A 758 -49.18 -27.59 -10.25
C GLU A 758 -48.83 -26.43 -11.23
N ASP A 759 -47.52 -26.36 -11.53
CA ASP A 759 -46.89 -26.61 -12.85
C ASP A 759 -46.68 -25.55 -13.97
N GLN A 760 -45.59 -25.84 -14.72
CA GLN A 760 -45.18 -25.45 -16.07
C GLN A 760 -44.53 -24.08 -16.40
N GLU A 761 -43.19 -24.13 -16.44
CA GLU A 761 -42.38 -24.06 -17.69
C GLU A 761 -42.54 -22.89 -18.71
N ALA A 762 -41.50 -22.04 -18.69
CA ALA A 762 -40.50 -21.92 -19.77
C ALA A 762 -40.57 -20.78 -20.82
N HIS A 763 -39.37 -20.56 -21.39
CA HIS A 763 -38.99 -19.72 -22.54
C HIS A 763 -39.23 -18.19 -22.41
N SER A 764 -38.22 -17.37 -22.07
CA SER A 764 -36.99 -17.06 -22.82
C SER A 764 -37.21 -16.37 -24.18
N ARG A 765 -36.68 -15.14 -24.33
CA ARG A 765 -35.76 -14.65 -25.40
C ARG A 765 -35.81 -13.12 -25.58
N ALA A 766 -34.67 -12.56 -26.00
CA ALA A 766 -34.43 -11.21 -26.55
C ALA A 766 -34.78 -10.01 -25.63
N SER A 767 -33.91 -9.06 -25.26
CA SER A 767 -32.73 -8.39 -25.89
C SER A 767 -33.06 -7.05 -26.58
N SER A 768 -32.17 -6.09 -26.35
CA SER A 768 -31.78 -4.96 -27.22
C SER A 768 -32.71 -3.74 -27.43
N ALA A 769 -32.03 -2.58 -27.45
CA ALA A 769 -32.28 -1.37 -28.25
C ALA A 769 -33.16 -0.22 -27.71
N THR A 770 -32.45 0.75 -27.12
CA THR A 770 -32.32 2.14 -27.64
C THR A 770 -33.54 3.07 -27.73
N LEU A 771 -33.53 4.07 -26.86
CA LEU A 771 -33.80 5.50 -27.09
C LEU A 771 -34.45 5.93 -28.44
N VAL A 772 -35.69 6.44 -28.37
CA VAL A 772 -36.08 7.77 -28.90
C VAL A 772 -37.19 8.35 -27.98
N GLY A 773 -37.34 9.67 -27.89
CA GLY A 773 -38.34 10.33 -27.03
C GLY A 773 -39.44 11.13 -27.76
N ALA A 774 -40.14 11.97 -26.99
CA ALA A 774 -41.22 12.90 -27.35
C ALA A 774 -42.62 12.30 -27.64
N GLY A 775 -43.68 13.00 -27.17
CA GLY A 775 -45.09 12.71 -27.50
C GLY A 775 -46.09 12.95 -26.36
N ASP A 776 -46.70 14.13 -26.32
CA ASP A 776 -47.56 14.64 -25.23
C ASP A 776 -49.01 14.11 -25.19
N GLU A 777 -49.69 14.41 -24.06
CA GLU A 777 -51.15 14.46 -23.80
C GLU A 777 -52.10 13.31 -24.25
N GLN A 778 -52.86 12.73 -23.30
CA GLN A 778 -54.25 13.18 -23.04
C GLN A 778 -54.94 12.58 -21.79
N ILE A 779 -55.97 13.31 -21.32
CA ILE A 779 -56.65 13.18 -20.02
C ILE A 779 -57.81 12.15 -20.02
N LYS A 780 -57.87 11.31 -18.97
CA LYS A 780 -59.08 10.91 -18.18
C LYS A 780 -58.69 9.95 -17.05
N GLY A 781 -59.22 10.00 -15.82
CA GLY A 781 -60.25 10.87 -15.26
C GLY A 781 -61.48 10.09 -14.78
N LEU A 782 -61.57 9.84 -13.45
CA LEU A 782 -62.74 9.27 -12.77
C LEU A 782 -62.83 9.80 -11.32
N ASP A 783 -64.05 10.02 -10.85
CA ASP A 783 -64.40 10.72 -9.60
C ASP A 783 -64.28 9.83 -8.33
N GLY A 784 -64.24 10.34 -7.09
CA GLY A 784 -64.38 11.72 -6.61
C GLY A 784 -65.57 11.91 -5.65
N LYS A 785 -65.32 12.26 -4.38
CA LYS A 785 -66.27 12.66 -3.30
C LYS A 785 -65.49 12.95 -2.00
N THR A 786 -65.73 13.99 -1.19
CA THR A 786 -66.66 15.14 -1.33
C THR A 786 -66.11 16.38 -0.57
N GLN A 787 -66.75 17.53 -0.81
CA GLN A 787 -66.59 18.91 -0.28
C GLN A 787 -66.62 19.03 1.27
N GLU A 788 -66.42 20.19 1.93
CA GLU A 788 -66.78 21.59 1.59
C GLU A 788 -65.96 22.67 2.36
N ALA A 789 -66.20 23.98 2.15
CA ALA A 789 -65.22 25.04 2.47
C ALA A 789 -65.74 26.42 2.97
N ALA A 790 -64.91 27.07 3.83
CA ALA A 790 -64.80 28.53 4.10
C ALA A 790 -66.03 29.24 4.78
N PRO A 791 -66.07 30.58 5.02
CA PRO A 791 -65.05 31.65 4.90
C PRO A 791 -64.98 32.77 6.01
N ARG A 792 -63.92 33.62 5.94
CA ARG A 792 -63.90 35.11 6.17
C ARG A 792 -63.95 35.79 7.58
N LYS A 793 -63.03 36.80 7.74
CA LYS A 793 -63.23 38.26 8.05
C LYS A 793 -62.76 38.94 9.39
N THR A 794 -61.72 39.78 9.26
CA THR A 794 -61.53 41.22 9.66
C THR A 794 -61.52 41.76 11.11
N ALA A 795 -60.37 42.35 11.49
CA ALA A 795 -60.15 43.62 12.24
C ALA A 795 -58.66 44.07 12.03
N GLY A 796 -58.16 45.31 12.19
CA GLY A 796 -58.76 46.66 12.37
C GLY A 796 -58.61 47.27 13.78
N GLY A 797 -57.97 48.43 14.02
CA GLY A 797 -57.14 49.35 13.20
C GLY A 797 -56.80 50.67 13.96
N SER A 798 -56.27 51.71 13.28
CA SER A 798 -56.13 53.15 13.70
C SER A 798 -54.78 53.62 14.32
N LEU A 799 -54.20 54.83 14.07
CA LEU A 799 -54.27 55.87 13.00
C LEU A 799 -52.99 56.78 13.04
N ILE A 800 -52.83 57.68 12.05
CA ILE A 800 -51.69 58.61 11.75
C ILE A 800 -52.13 60.11 11.91
N PRO A 801 -51.38 61.21 11.57
CA PRO A 801 -49.95 61.43 11.18
C PRO A 801 -49.27 62.68 11.88
N ASP A 802 -48.04 63.10 11.49
CA ASP A 802 -47.76 64.39 10.78
C ASP A 802 -46.27 64.90 10.74
N ILE A 803 -45.75 65.14 9.51
CA ILE A 803 -44.84 66.22 9.00
C ILE A 803 -43.45 66.42 9.71
N VAL A 804 -42.25 66.54 9.08
CA VAL A 804 -41.81 67.35 7.92
C VAL A 804 -40.60 66.75 7.13
N MET A 805 -40.74 66.70 5.79
CA MET A 805 -39.77 66.78 4.64
C MET A 805 -38.27 66.37 4.73
N GLU A 806 -37.82 65.63 3.69
CA GLU A 806 -36.66 65.86 2.77
C GLU A 806 -35.24 66.13 3.37
N ASP A 807 -34.11 65.58 2.89
CA ASP A 807 -33.74 64.62 1.81
C ASP A 807 -32.24 64.20 2.03
N VAL A 808 -31.50 63.36 1.29
CA VAL A 808 -31.58 62.71 -0.05
C VAL A 808 -30.85 61.33 -0.02
N ASP A 809 -30.35 60.80 -1.16
CA ASP A 809 -29.66 59.51 -1.37
C ASP A 809 -28.44 59.16 -0.51
N GLY A 810 -28.22 57.85 -0.35
CA GLY A 810 -27.00 57.27 0.24
C GLY A 810 -27.04 55.75 0.39
N ALA A 811 -27.06 55.00 -0.72
CA ALA A 811 -27.08 53.53 -0.70
C ALA A 811 -25.82 52.96 -0.02
N LYS A 812 -26.02 52.25 1.09
CA LYS A 812 -24.99 51.44 1.75
C LYS A 812 -25.18 49.98 1.40
N ALA A 813 -24.07 49.25 1.27
CA ALA A 813 -24.11 47.79 1.28
C ALA A 813 -24.67 47.28 2.62
N GLU A 814 -25.43 46.20 2.57
CA GLU A 814 -25.92 45.49 3.75
C GLU A 814 -24.84 44.49 4.21
N ASP A 815 -24.52 44.47 5.50
CA ASP A 815 -23.65 43.44 6.08
C ASP A 815 -24.35 42.07 6.01
N PRO A 816 -23.67 41.00 5.54
CA PRO A 816 -24.32 39.71 5.31
C PRO A 816 -24.69 38.98 6.62
N ASP A 817 -25.85 38.32 6.60
CA ASP A 817 -26.38 37.50 7.69
C ASP A 817 -25.39 36.37 8.05
N PRO A 818 -24.94 36.21 9.32
CA PRO A 818 -23.78 35.40 9.68
C PRO A 818 -23.91 33.88 9.51
N ASP A 819 -25.06 33.39 8.99
CA ASP A 819 -25.29 31.97 8.70
C ASP A 819 -25.10 31.58 7.21
N THR A 820 -24.80 32.53 6.33
CA THR A 820 -24.52 32.27 4.90
C THR A 820 -23.26 31.41 4.67
N VAL A 821 -23.25 30.61 3.60
CA VAL A 821 -22.09 29.80 3.18
C VAL A 821 -20.89 30.71 2.88
N ASP A 822 -21.16 31.79 2.15
CA ASP A 822 -20.19 32.79 1.72
C ASP A 822 -19.39 33.37 2.91
N ALA A 823 -20.08 33.74 4.00
CA ALA A 823 -19.46 34.25 5.22
C ALA A 823 -18.65 33.17 5.97
N LYS A 824 -19.08 31.90 5.93
CA LYS A 824 -18.37 30.77 6.55
C LYS A 824 -17.06 30.47 5.82
N VAL A 825 -17.07 30.45 4.49
CA VAL A 825 -15.89 30.27 3.63
C VAL A 825 -14.86 31.39 3.83
N LEU A 826 -15.28 32.66 3.79
CA LEU A 826 -14.37 33.80 3.99
C LEU A 826 -13.71 33.78 5.37
N ARG A 827 -14.46 33.39 6.41
CA ARG A 827 -13.95 33.27 7.78
C ARG A 827 -12.95 32.13 7.95
N ALA A 828 -13.15 31.00 7.27
CA ALA A 828 -12.19 29.89 7.26
C ALA A 828 -10.85 30.33 6.66
N LEU A 829 -10.88 30.98 5.48
CA LEU A 829 -9.69 31.51 4.81
C LEU A 829 -8.84 32.46 5.69
N GLU A 830 -9.49 33.24 6.57
CA GLU A 830 -8.82 34.20 7.47
C GLU A 830 -8.31 33.62 8.80
N HIS A 831 -8.87 32.50 9.27
CA HIS A 831 -8.59 31.98 10.63
C HIS A 831 -7.94 30.60 10.66
N GLN A 832 -8.05 29.80 9.58
CA GLN A 832 -7.44 28.49 9.51
C GLN A 832 -5.92 28.63 9.40
N LYS A 833 -5.23 28.33 10.51
CA LYS A 833 -3.77 28.24 10.56
C LYS A 833 -3.37 26.88 10.00
N ARG A 834 -2.53 26.87 8.98
CA ARG A 834 -1.90 25.64 8.44
C ARG A 834 -1.25 24.87 9.60
N SER A 835 -1.74 23.66 9.88
CA SER A 835 -1.05 22.71 10.76
C SER A 835 0.35 22.44 10.21
N SER A 836 1.32 22.31 11.12
CA SER A 836 2.75 21.98 10.90
C SER A 836 3.14 21.64 9.44
N GLY A 837 3.42 22.67 8.63
CA GLY A 837 3.65 22.52 7.20
C GLY A 837 5.01 21.93 6.85
N THR A 838 5.13 20.61 6.86
CA THR A 838 6.24 19.85 6.27
C THR A 838 5.98 19.52 4.80
N GLU A 839 4.74 19.13 4.46
CA GLU A 839 4.34 18.72 3.12
C GLU A 839 4.35 19.89 2.10
N GLN A 840 4.84 19.58 0.90
CA GLN A 840 4.80 20.46 -0.27
C GLN A 840 3.82 19.87 -1.30
N GLN A 841 3.07 20.72 -2.00
CA GLN A 841 2.18 20.31 -3.11
C GLN A 841 2.93 20.41 -4.44
N ASP A 842 2.46 19.66 -5.45
CA ASP A 842 3.06 19.70 -6.78
C ASP A 842 2.82 21.06 -7.46
N VAL A 843 3.82 21.56 -8.18
CA VAL A 843 3.69 22.80 -8.97
C VAL A 843 2.64 22.66 -10.08
N GLU A 844 2.44 21.47 -10.67
CA GLU A 844 1.37 21.27 -11.66
C GLU A 844 -0.02 21.36 -11.00
N GLU A 845 -0.22 20.71 -9.86
CA GLU A 845 -1.49 20.72 -9.13
C GLU A 845 -1.84 22.15 -8.69
N VAL A 846 -0.89 22.86 -8.09
CA VAL A 846 -1.07 24.24 -7.63
C VAL A 846 -1.31 25.19 -8.80
N MET A 847 -0.60 25.03 -9.93
CA MET A 847 -0.81 25.83 -11.14
C MET A 847 -2.18 25.55 -11.77
N GLY A 848 -2.56 24.27 -11.93
CA GLY A 848 -3.86 23.85 -12.44
C GLY A 848 -5.01 24.37 -11.58
N LYS A 849 -4.84 24.39 -10.26
CA LYS A 849 -5.80 24.97 -9.32
C LYS A 849 -5.86 26.49 -9.39
N ILE A 850 -4.74 27.20 -9.52
CA ILE A 850 -4.72 28.66 -9.73
C ILE A 850 -5.42 29.02 -11.05
N ILE A 851 -5.16 28.30 -12.13
CA ILE A 851 -5.86 28.46 -13.42
C ILE A 851 -7.37 28.23 -13.23
N SER A 852 -7.76 27.17 -12.51
CA SER A 852 -9.17 26.86 -12.26
C SER A 852 -9.87 27.94 -11.42
N LEU A 853 -9.20 28.50 -10.40
CA LEU A 853 -9.70 29.63 -9.61
C LEU A 853 -9.83 30.90 -10.47
N LEU A 854 -8.87 31.17 -11.37
CA LEU A 854 -8.97 32.28 -12.32
C LEU A 854 -10.14 32.10 -13.29
N GLN A 855 -10.39 30.90 -13.81
CA GLN A 855 -11.55 30.59 -14.66
C GLN A 855 -12.88 30.73 -13.90
N ALA A 856 -12.96 30.23 -12.66
CA ALA A 856 -14.15 30.33 -11.80
C ALA A 856 -14.47 31.78 -11.38
N ALA A 857 -13.46 32.62 -11.22
CA ALA A 857 -13.63 34.02 -10.81
C ALA A 857 -14.19 34.93 -11.91
N ILE A 858 -14.10 34.53 -13.19
CA ILE A 858 -14.42 35.38 -14.35
C ILE A 858 -15.61 34.88 -15.16
N LYS A 859 -16.29 35.82 -15.83
CA LYS A 859 -17.36 35.55 -16.80
C LYS A 859 -16.79 35.02 -18.13
N PRO A 860 -17.55 34.20 -18.88
CA PRO A 860 -17.14 33.73 -20.21
C PRO A 860 -17.15 34.86 -21.25
N THR A 861 -16.32 34.71 -22.28
CA THR A 861 -16.25 35.60 -23.46
C THR A 861 -17.26 35.16 -24.54
N ASP A 862 -17.29 33.86 -24.85
CA ASP A 862 -18.15 33.25 -25.88
C ASP A 862 -18.54 31.81 -25.47
N VAL A 863 -19.50 31.21 -26.18
CA VAL A 863 -19.96 29.83 -25.95
C VAL A 863 -20.10 29.10 -27.28
N ASP A 864 -19.28 28.06 -27.48
CA ASP A 864 -19.32 27.22 -28.68
C ASP A 864 -20.68 26.50 -28.77
N ALA A 865 -21.44 26.78 -29.84
CA ALA A 865 -22.77 26.24 -30.06
C ALA A 865 -22.80 24.74 -30.39
N ASP A 866 -21.70 24.16 -30.91
CA ASP A 866 -21.61 22.74 -31.27
C ASP A 866 -21.11 21.88 -30.09
N THR A 867 -20.20 22.41 -29.26
CA THR A 867 -19.65 21.67 -28.09
C THR A 867 -20.25 22.07 -26.74
N GLY A 868 -20.86 23.26 -26.62
CA GLY A 868 -21.32 23.81 -25.35
C GLY A 868 -20.19 24.16 -24.38
N ILE A 869 -18.96 24.35 -24.87
CA ILE A 869 -17.81 24.81 -24.09
C ILE A 869 -17.84 26.34 -24.04
N GLN A 870 -17.62 26.89 -22.85
CA GLN A 870 -17.46 28.34 -22.64
C GLN A 870 -15.98 28.70 -22.82
N SER A 871 -15.68 29.73 -23.61
CA SER A 871 -14.31 30.27 -23.69
C SER A 871 -14.15 31.48 -22.76
N GLU A 872 -12.94 31.67 -22.25
CA GLU A 872 -12.56 32.88 -21.56
C GLU A 872 -11.08 33.22 -21.83
N LYS A 873 -10.68 34.47 -21.60
CA LYS A 873 -9.31 34.97 -21.85
C LYS A 873 -8.21 34.09 -21.24
N ILE A 874 -8.46 33.43 -20.11
CA ILE A 874 -7.54 32.46 -19.48
C ILE A 874 -7.40 31.17 -20.31
N MET A 875 -8.51 30.60 -20.80
CA MET A 875 -8.50 29.42 -21.65
C MET A 875 -7.80 29.73 -22.98
N GLU A 876 -8.11 30.88 -23.58
CA GLU A 876 -7.49 31.39 -24.80
C GLU A 876 -5.98 31.66 -24.66
N THR A 877 -5.49 31.96 -23.45
CA THR A 877 -4.06 32.24 -23.19
C THR A 877 -3.21 30.99 -23.01
N PHE A 878 -3.75 29.92 -22.38
CA PHE A 878 -2.96 28.78 -21.89
C PHE A 878 -3.34 27.40 -22.45
N PHE A 879 -4.59 27.15 -22.86
CA PHE A 879 -5.02 25.78 -23.16
C PHE A 879 -4.64 25.35 -24.58
N VAL A 880 -4.00 24.19 -24.69
CA VAL A 880 -3.73 23.52 -25.97
C VAL A 880 -4.91 22.62 -26.34
N THR A 881 -5.32 22.62 -27.61
CA THR A 881 -6.33 21.67 -28.10
C THR A 881 -5.62 20.49 -28.75
N THR A 882 -5.72 19.32 -28.14
CA THR A 882 -5.12 18.08 -28.63
C THR A 882 -6.18 17.15 -29.21
N VAL A 883 -5.72 16.19 -30.01
CA VAL A 883 -6.57 15.24 -30.74
C VAL A 883 -5.95 13.85 -30.60
N ASN A 884 -6.66 12.96 -29.92
CA ASN A 884 -6.24 11.58 -29.73
C ASN A 884 -6.83 10.72 -30.86
N TYR A 885 -5.96 10.09 -31.64
CA TYR A 885 -6.32 9.20 -32.74
C TYR A 885 -6.08 7.76 -32.35
N THR A 886 -7.15 6.96 -32.23
CA THR A 886 -7.09 5.55 -31.80
C THR A 886 -7.64 4.61 -32.87
N LYS A 887 -6.98 3.47 -33.08
CA LYS A 887 -7.32 2.53 -34.16
C LYS A 887 -7.00 1.09 -33.78
N LYS A 888 -8.01 0.22 -33.89
CA LYS A 888 -7.87 -1.24 -33.70
C LYS A 888 -7.27 -1.90 -34.94
N PHE A 889 -6.51 -2.97 -34.72
CA PHE A 889 -5.96 -3.75 -35.82
C PHE A 889 -7.11 -4.37 -36.65
N GLY A 890 -7.12 -4.12 -37.96
CA GLY A 890 -8.19 -4.51 -38.88
C GLY A 890 -9.17 -3.38 -39.25
N GLU A 891 -9.33 -2.34 -38.42
CA GLU A 891 -10.08 -1.13 -38.78
C GLU A 891 -9.27 -0.25 -39.75
N LYS A 892 -9.94 0.46 -40.66
CA LYS A 892 -9.27 1.35 -41.64
C LYS A 892 -9.22 2.81 -41.18
N THR A 893 -10.23 3.25 -40.46
CA THR A 893 -10.42 4.61 -39.94
C THR A 893 -9.89 4.73 -38.51
N TYR A 894 -9.31 5.88 -38.17
CA TYR A 894 -9.05 6.23 -36.78
C TYR A 894 -10.33 6.77 -36.13
N GLN A 895 -10.59 6.35 -34.90
CA GLN A 895 -11.49 7.04 -33.98
C GLN A 895 -10.75 8.30 -33.49
N ARG A 896 -11.49 9.40 -33.27
CA ARG A 896 -10.91 10.72 -32.98
C ARG A 896 -11.62 11.37 -31.81
N GLU A 897 -10.88 11.58 -30.73
CA GLU A 897 -11.30 12.30 -29.53
C GLU A 897 -10.55 13.65 -29.46
N VAL A 898 -11.16 14.66 -28.84
CA VAL A 898 -10.59 16.03 -28.74
C VAL A 898 -10.50 16.40 -27.27
N SER A 899 -9.31 16.79 -26.83
CA SER A 899 -8.98 17.16 -25.45
C SER A 899 -8.47 18.61 -25.37
N TYR A 900 -8.62 19.21 -24.18
CA TYR A 900 -8.23 20.58 -23.89
C TYR A 900 -7.31 20.57 -22.68
N ASP A 901 -6.01 20.60 -22.92
CA ASP A 901 -4.99 20.36 -21.90
C ASP A 901 -4.37 21.69 -21.43
N ARG A 902 -4.00 21.77 -20.16
CA ARG A 902 -3.32 22.95 -19.58
C ARG A 902 -1.82 23.00 -19.90
N SER A 903 -1.21 21.86 -20.21
CA SER A 903 0.21 21.73 -20.55
C SER A 903 0.46 20.47 -21.36
N ILE A 904 1.49 20.45 -22.21
CA ILE A 904 1.95 19.23 -22.89
C ILE A 904 3.03 18.51 -22.08
N THR A 905 2.91 17.19 -21.94
CA THR A 905 3.86 16.39 -21.15
C THR A 905 5.03 15.89 -21.99
N ALA A 906 6.25 15.98 -21.45
CA ALA A 906 7.49 15.47 -22.02
C ALA A 906 8.09 14.39 -21.10
N PHE A 907 8.44 13.22 -21.65
CA PHE A 907 8.90 12.05 -20.89
C PHE A 907 10.40 11.77 -21.10
N PRO A 908 11.29 12.19 -20.18
CA PRO A 908 12.75 12.06 -20.31
C PRO A 908 13.23 10.60 -20.43
N ALA A 909 14.38 10.40 -21.08
CA ALA A 909 14.96 9.08 -21.30
C ALA A 909 15.39 8.40 -19.99
N PRO A 910 15.32 7.06 -19.89
CA PRO A 910 16.00 6.30 -18.86
C PRO A 910 17.48 6.08 -19.25
N GLY A 911 18.40 6.59 -18.45
CA GLY A 911 19.84 6.30 -18.50
C GLY A 911 20.69 7.12 -19.47
N GLN A 912 20.11 8.07 -20.22
CA GLN A 912 20.83 8.90 -21.20
C GLN A 912 20.31 10.34 -21.21
N GLU A 913 21.15 11.28 -21.66
CA GLU A 913 20.71 12.64 -22.05
C GLU A 913 19.70 12.55 -23.20
N CYS A 914 18.70 13.43 -23.20
CA CYS A 914 17.69 13.45 -24.26
C CYS A 914 17.31 14.87 -24.69
N SER A 915 16.93 15.04 -25.95
CA SER A 915 16.39 16.32 -26.42
C SER A 915 14.92 16.50 -25.98
N LEU A 916 14.49 17.75 -25.79
CA LEU A 916 13.07 18.03 -25.52
C LEU A 916 12.14 17.47 -26.62
N TYR A 917 12.60 17.43 -27.88
CA TYR A 917 11.86 16.84 -29.00
C TYR A 917 11.65 15.33 -28.84
N GLU A 918 12.65 14.58 -28.36
CA GLU A 918 12.52 13.13 -28.10
C GLU A 918 11.65 12.84 -26.87
N ALA A 919 11.70 13.72 -25.86
CA ALA A 919 10.84 13.65 -24.69
C ALA A 919 9.36 13.95 -25.03
N LEU A 920 9.10 14.89 -25.94
CA LEU A 920 7.76 15.18 -26.47
C LEU A 920 7.25 14.11 -27.45
N GLY A 921 8.12 13.59 -28.32
CA GLY A 921 7.78 12.54 -29.29
C GLY A 921 7.13 11.33 -28.62
N ARG A 922 7.67 10.89 -27.47
CA ARG A 922 7.08 9.80 -26.66
C ARG A 922 5.61 9.98 -26.26
N ASN A 923 5.10 11.21 -26.23
CA ASN A 923 3.70 11.54 -25.98
C ASN A 923 2.87 11.62 -27.29
N PHE A 924 3.43 12.20 -28.35
CA PHE A 924 2.72 12.46 -29.61
C PHE A 924 2.87 11.37 -30.69
N ASP A 925 3.83 10.46 -30.56
CA ASP A 925 4.15 9.44 -31.56
C ASP A 925 3.26 8.20 -31.48
N GLN A 926 3.31 7.37 -32.52
CA GLN A 926 2.47 6.18 -32.61
C GLN A 926 2.91 5.10 -31.63
N GLN A 927 2.17 4.97 -30.53
CA GLN A 927 2.28 3.85 -29.60
C GLN A 927 1.39 2.68 -30.06
N VAL A 928 1.91 1.46 -29.94
CA VAL A 928 1.17 0.21 -30.14
C VAL A 928 1.07 -0.49 -28.79
N LEU A 929 -0.14 -0.82 -28.35
CA LEU A 929 -0.39 -1.64 -27.17
C LEU A 929 -0.62 -3.07 -27.64
N GLU A 930 0.36 -3.94 -27.40
CA GLU A 930 0.40 -5.30 -27.93
C GLU A 930 -0.76 -6.16 -27.40
N ASP A 931 -1.01 -6.09 -26.09
CA ASP A 931 -2.05 -6.85 -25.36
C ASP A 931 -3.47 -6.60 -25.87
N SER A 932 -3.72 -5.41 -26.44
CA SER A 932 -5.06 -4.94 -26.81
C SER A 932 -5.25 -4.72 -28.30
N GLN A 933 -4.25 -5.00 -29.13
CA GLN A 933 -4.29 -4.84 -30.59
C GLN A 933 -4.78 -3.43 -30.99
N LEU A 934 -4.26 -2.42 -30.30
CA LEU A 934 -4.61 -1.00 -30.43
C LEU A 934 -3.39 -0.17 -30.77
N SER A 935 -3.55 0.75 -31.72
CA SER A 935 -2.57 1.80 -31.99
C SER A 935 -3.16 3.17 -31.67
N ARG A 936 -2.38 4.03 -31.01
CA ARG A 936 -2.75 5.39 -30.65
C ARG A 936 -1.64 6.38 -30.99
N TYR A 937 -2.01 7.60 -31.36
CA TYR A 937 -1.10 8.75 -31.41
C TYR A 937 -1.89 10.03 -31.10
N THR A 938 -1.20 11.08 -30.66
CA THR A 938 -1.81 12.37 -30.31
C THR A 938 -1.30 13.46 -31.25
N ALA A 939 -2.15 14.41 -31.64
CA ALA A 939 -1.75 15.55 -32.47
C ALA A 939 -2.31 16.87 -31.93
N ILE A 940 -1.62 17.98 -32.18
CA ILE A 940 -2.02 19.31 -31.73
C ILE A 940 -2.90 19.98 -32.79
N ARG A 941 -4.15 20.29 -32.46
CA ARG A 941 -5.11 20.96 -33.36
C ARG A 941 -5.07 22.49 -33.23
N SER A 942 -4.80 23.01 -32.04
CA SER A 942 -4.65 24.45 -31.79
C SER A 942 -3.64 24.70 -30.68
N LEU A 943 -2.80 25.72 -30.86
CA LEU A 943 -1.73 26.11 -29.93
C LEU A 943 -2.08 27.42 -29.20
N PRO A 944 -1.87 27.50 -27.87
CA PRO A 944 -2.07 28.72 -27.10
C PRO A 944 -0.96 29.75 -27.38
N PRO A 945 -1.17 31.05 -27.09
CA PRO A 945 -0.12 32.06 -27.07
C PRO A 945 1.01 31.72 -26.07
N VAL A 946 0.64 31.26 -24.87
CA VAL A 946 1.55 30.81 -23.82
C VAL A 946 1.37 29.30 -23.64
N LEU A 947 2.40 28.53 -23.96
CA LEU A 947 2.42 27.08 -23.90
C LEU A 947 3.21 26.59 -22.69
N HIS A 948 2.57 25.79 -21.84
CA HIS A 948 3.24 25.11 -20.74
C HIS A 948 3.69 23.70 -21.14
N VAL A 949 4.91 23.32 -20.75
CA VAL A 949 5.52 22.01 -20.99
C VAL A 949 5.97 21.41 -19.67
N LEU A 950 5.34 20.31 -19.26
CA LEU A 950 5.68 19.56 -18.04
C LEU A 950 6.73 18.49 -18.34
N ILE A 951 7.86 18.49 -17.63
CA ILE A 951 8.85 17.40 -17.72
C ILE A 951 8.51 16.35 -16.66
N GLN A 952 7.86 15.26 -17.07
CA GLN A 952 7.41 14.22 -16.16
C GLN A 952 8.59 13.37 -15.66
N ARG A 953 9.20 13.77 -14.56
CA ARG A 953 10.38 13.09 -13.98
C ARG A 953 10.03 11.90 -13.10
N THR A 954 8.78 11.70 -12.70
CA THR A 954 8.40 10.54 -11.86
C THR A 954 8.38 9.25 -12.67
N LEU A 955 9.19 8.26 -12.26
CA LEU A 955 9.17 6.90 -12.82
C LEU A 955 8.15 6.02 -12.09
N SER A 956 7.71 4.92 -12.73
CA SER A 956 6.85 3.90 -12.11
C SER A 956 7.47 3.22 -10.88
N THR A 957 8.79 3.34 -10.70
CA THR A 957 9.54 2.87 -9.52
C THR A 957 9.61 3.90 -8.39
N GLY A 958 8.77 4.95 -8.42
CA GLY A 958 8.73 6.00 -7.39
C GLY A 958 9.95 6.95 -7.37
N ARG A 959 10.93 6.76 -8.26
CA ARG A 959 12.18 7.53 -8.28
C ARG A 959 12.15 8.70 -9.26
N LYS A 960 12.78 9.82 -8.90
CA LYS A 960 12.95 11.02 -9.74
C LYS A 960 13.99 10.76 -10.83
N ASN A 961 13.56 10.81 -12.10
CA ASN A 961 14.42 10.80 -13.28
C ASN A 961 15.22 12.11 -13.36
N ALA A 962 16.43 12.08 -12.81
CA ALA A 962 17.37 13.19 -12.81
C ALA A 962 18.12 13.39 -14.14
N ASN A 963 17.83 12.61 -15.19
CA ASN A 963 18.61 12.68 -16.43
C ASN A 963 18.46 14.05 -17.12
N PRO A 964 19.53 14.56 -17.76
CA PRO A 964 19.50 15.86 -18.41
C PRO A 964 18.52 15.88 -19.60
N VAL A 965 17.80 16.99 -19.74
CA VAL A 965 16.94 17.28 -20.89
C VAL A 965 17.48 18.53 -21.56
N VAL A 966 17.86 18.44 -22.83
CA VAL A 966 18.36 19.59 -23.59
C VAL A 966 17.19 20.48 -23.97
N ILE A 967 17.12 21.66 -23.36
CA ILE A 967 16.05 22.64 -23.53
C ILE A 967 16.45 23.65 -24.62
N PRO A 968 15.74 23.70 -25.76
CA PRO A 968 16.01 24.69 -26.80
C PRO A 968 15.45 26.06 -26.41
N GLU A 969 16.15 27.14 -26.77
CA GLU A 969 15.62 28.52 -26.62
C GLU A 969 14.38 28.75 -27.50
N THR A 970 14.35 28.12 -28.67
CA THR A 970 13.22 28.16 -29.62
C THR A 970 12.74 26.75 -29.93
N LEU A 971 11.48 26.49 -29.58
CA LEU A 971 10.77 25.24 -29.82
C LEU A 971 9.92 25.38 -31.10
N TYR A 972 9.97 24.40 -31.99
CA TYR A 972 9.15 24.35 -33.21
C TYR A 972 8.16 23.20 -33.11
N LEU A 973 6.86 23.49 -33.28
CA LEU A 973 5.79 22.52 -33.01
C LEU A 973 5.14 21.92 -34.26
N ASP A 974 5.56 22.36 -35.46
CA ASP A 974 5.08 21.91 -36.77
C ASP A 974 4.89 20.38 -36.89
N HIS A 975 5.85 19.60 -36.39
CA HIS A 975 5.84 18.13 -36.48
C HIS A 975 4.70 17.48 -35.66
N TYR A 976 4.26 18.10 -34.56
CA TYR A 976 3.23 17.54 -33.68
C TYR A 976 1.80 17.93 -34.09
N MET A 977 1.64 18.87 -35.02
CA MET A 977 0.34 19.38 -35.46
C MET A 977 -0.56 18.31 -36.12
N ASP A 978 -1.88 18.52 -36.04
CA ASP A 978 -2.90 17.69 -36.70
C ASP A 978 -2.90 17.94 -38.22
N ALA A 979 -2.88 16.85 -38.99
CA ALA A 979 -2.77 16.89 -40.44
C ALA A 979 -3.65 15.79 -41.06
N PRO A 980 -4.33 16.05 -42.19
CA PRO A 980 -5.13 15.02 -42.86
C PRO A 980 -4.30 13.79 -43.22
N HIS A 981 -4.85 12.59 -43.04
CA HIS A 981 -4.13 11.32 -43.26
C HIS A 981 -3.63 11.10 -44.71
N ASP A 982 -4.22 11.80 -45.68
CA ASP A 982 -3.81 11.80 -47.09
C ASP A 982 -2.75 12.89 -47.43
N SER A 983 -2.31 13.70 -46.46
CA SER A 983 -1.39 14.83 -46.68
C SER A 983 0.09 14.45 -46.72
N ALA A 984 0.92 15.31 -47.33
CA ALA A 984 2.37 15.12 -47.42
C ALA A 984 3.07 15.34 -46.07
N GLU A 985 2.40 16.00 -45.12
CA GLU A 985 2.83 16.23 -43.75
C GLU A 985 2.60 14.96 -42.91
N PHE A 986 1.46 14.30 -43.07
CA PHE A 986 1.18 13.03 -42.37
C PHE A 986 2.06 11.86 -42.87
N GLN A 987 2.33 11.76 -44.17
CA GLN A 987 3.28 10.75 -44.66
C GLN A 987 4.69 10.96 -44.07
N ARG A 988 5.14 12.21 -44.02
CA ARG A 988 6.41 12.60 -43.40
C ARG A 988 6.49 12.28 -41.90
N ARG A 989 5.44 12.57 -41.14
CA ARG A 989 5.36 12.17 -39.71
C ARG A 989 5.40 10.65 -39.51
N LYS A 990 4.83 9.88 -40.44
CA LYS A 990 4.93 8.41 -40.44
C LYS A 990 6.34 7.93 -40.81
N GLU A 991 7.05 8.62 -41.71
CA GLU A 991 8.46 8.35 -41.99
C GLU A 991 9.33 8.57 -40.74
N ASP A 992 9.15 9.69 -40.02
CA ASP A 992 9.81 9.97 -38.73
C ASP A 992 9.56 8.87 -37.69
N TRP A 993 8.33 8.36 -37.59
CA TRP A 993 8.00 7.23 -36.71
C TRP A 993 8.81 5.98 -37.08
N THR A 994 8.86 5.61 -38.37
CA THR A 994 9.65 4.45 -38.80
C THR A 994 11.16 4.63 -38.59
N VAL A 995 11.68 5.84 -38.79
CA VAL A 995 13.09 6.19 -38.50
C VAL A 995 13.37 6.10 -36.99
N THR A 996 12.44 6.55 -36.15
CA THR A 996 12.59 6.56 -34.69
C THR A 996 12.50 5.16 -34.08
N THR A 997 11.58 4.30 -34.56
CA THR A 997 11.57 2.87 -34.20
C THR A 997 12.86 2.20 -34.64
N ARG A 998 13.29 2.39 -35.91
CA ARG A 998 14.54 1.79 -36.42
C ARG A 998 15.77 2.22 -35.62
N LEU A 999 15.85 3.50 -35.23
CA LEU A 999 16.92 4.01 -34.35
C LEU A 999 16.88 3.35 -32.96
N ALA A 1000 15.70 3.08 -32.39
CA ALA A 1000 15.57 2.36 -31.14
C ALA A 1000 16.06 0.90 -31.27
N ASP A 1001 15.61 0.17 -32.30
CA ASP A 1001 16.01 -1.22 -32.58
C ASP A 1001 17.53 -1.37 -32.72
N ILE A 1002 18.17 -0.46 -33.48
CA ILE A 1002 19.62 -0.47 -33.70
C ILE A 1002 20.36 -0.12 -32.40
N ARG A 1003 19.92 0.91 -31.66
CA ARG A 1003 20.55 1.30 -30.39
C ARG A 1003 20.44 0.19 -29.33
N GLN A 1004 19.31 -0.52 -29.27
CA GLN A 1004 19.15 -1.70 -28.42
C GLN A 1004 20.12 -2.81 -28.83
N SER A 1005 20.16 -3.15 -30.13
CA SER A 1005 21.11 -4.12 -30.68
C SER A 1005 22.58 -3.77 -30.39
N GLN A 1006 22.91 -2.47 -30.37
CA GLN A 1006 24.25 -1.97 -30.03
C GLN A 1006 24.58 -2.11 -28.53
N LEU A 1007 23.58 -2.03 -27.63
CA LEU A 1007 23.74 -2.29 -26.20
C LEU A 1007 23.92 -3.79 -25.92
N ASP A 1008 23.08 -4.63 -26.53
CA ASP A 1008 23.13 -6.09 -26.37
C ASP A 1008 24.44 -6.66 -26.95
N GLY A 1009 24.90 -6.13 -28.09
CA GLY A 1009 26.23 -6.43 -28.65
C GLY A 1009 27.38 -5.99 -27.75
N LYS A 1010 27.27 -4.83 -27.08
CA LYS A 1010 28.28 -4.36 -26.11
C LYS A 1010 28.35 -5.23 -24.85
N ALA A 1011 27.24 -5.81 -24.40
CA ALA A 1011 27.24 -6.79 -23.30
C ALA A 1011 28.04 -8.07 -23.65
N PHE A 1012 28.10 -8.45 -24.93
CA PHE A 1012 28.90 -9.57 -25.44
C PHE A 1012 30.33 -9.20 -25.88
N SER A 1013 30.76 -7.94 -25.70
CA SER A 1013 32.04 -7.38 -26.19
C SER A 1013 33.27 -8.05 -25.54
N GLY A 1014 33.70 -9.17 -26.14
CA GLY A 1014 34.81 -9.99 -25.68
C GLY A 1014 34.74 -11.44 -26.18
N SER A 1015 33.54 -11.90 -26.57
CA SER A 1015 33.31 -13.26 -27.02
C SER A 1015 34.10 -13.64 -28.27
N GLY A 1016 34.25 -12.82 -29.31
CA GLY A 1016 35.10 -13.15 -30.46
C GLY A 1016 36.55 -13.45 -30.09
N ARG A 1017 37.13 -12.69 -29.15
CA ARG A 1017 38.48 -12.95 -28.60
C ARG A 1017 38.54 -14.23 -27.76
N LEU A 1018 37.45 -14.62 -27.10
CA LEU A 1018 37.34 -15.88 -26.35
C LEU A 1018 37.17 -17.09 -27.28
N VAL A 1019 36.32 -16.98 -28.31
CA VAL A 1019 36.07 -17.99 -29.34
C VAL A 1019 37.31 -18.26 -30.18
N GLU A 1020 38.06 -17.22 -30.55
CA GLU A 1020 39.37 -17.40 -31.19
C GLU A 1020 40.38 -18.07 -30.25
N LYS A 1021 40.42 -17.70 -28.97
CA LYS A 1021 41.29 -18.37 -27.98
C LYS A 1021 40.94 -19.85 -27.81
N MET A 1022 39.66 -20.19 -27.68
CA MET A 1022 39.19 -21.59 -27.60
C MET A 1022 39.51 -22.37 -28.88
N SER A 1023 39.25 -21.77 -30.06
CA SER A 1023 39.56 -22.39 -31.36
C SER A 1023 41.07 -22.55 -31.59
N ARG A 1024 41.91 -21.72 -30.95
CA ARG A 1024 43.37 -21.85 -30.94
C ARG A 1024 43.86 -22.87 -29.89
N ALA A 1025 43.16 -23.00 -28.76
CA ALA A 1025 43.43 -23.99 -27.72
C ALA A 1025 43.07 -25.43 -28.13
N MET A 1026 41.90 -25.66 -28.73
CA MET A 1026 41.51 -26.99 -29.26
C MET A 1026 42.49 -27.47 -30.34
N ARG A 1027 43.01 -26.56 -31.18
CA ARG A 1027 44.08 -26.86 -32.14
C ARG A 1027 45.41 -27.25 -31.48
N GLY A 1028 45.68 -26.79 -30.24
CA GLY A 1028 46.82 -27.22 -29.43
C GLY A 1028 46.64 -28.63 -28.83
N VAL A 1029 45.45 -28.95 -28.32
CA VAL A 1029 45.16 -30.26 -27.69
C VAL A 1029 45.23 -31.42 -28.70
N ALA A 1030 44.85 -31.17 -29.96
CA ALA A 1030 44.94 -32.17 -31.03
C ALA A 1030 46.38 -32.54 -31.45
N ALA A 1031 47.40 -31.75 -31.05
CA ALA A 1031 48.79 -31.91 -31.45
C ALA A 1031 49.67 -32.40 -30.29
N GLY A 1032 49.31 -33.55 -29.70
CA GLY A 1032 50.00 -34.08 -28.52
C GLY A 1032 51.39 -34.66 -28.79
N GLU A 1033 52.44 -34.01 -28.26
CA GLU A 1033 53.73 -34.66 -27.98
C GLU A 1033 54.39 -34.07 -26.72
N SER A 1034 54.94 -34.92 -25.83
CA SER A 1034 55.41 -34.50 -24.51
C SER A 1034 56.93 -34.28 -24.43
N LYS A 1035 57.40 -33.20 -23.76
CA LYS A 1035 58.67 -33.17 -23.00
C LYS A 1035 58.91 -31.89 -22.19
N GLY A 1036 59.21 -32.08 -20.91
CA GLY A 1036 60.39 -31.49 -20.24
C GLY A 1036 60.40 -30.00 -19.87
N ASN A 1037 60.59 -29.74 -18.57
CA ASN A 1037 60.82 -28.43 -17.94
C ASN A 1037 61.79 -27.50 -18.69
N SER A 1038 61.50 -26.20 -18.69
CA SER A 1038 62.27 -25.26 -17.86
C SER A 1038 61.51 -23.97 -17.55
N TRP A 1039 61.67 -23.49 -16.32
CA TRP A 1039 61.32 -22.14 -15.88
C TRP A 1039 62.32 -21.11 -16.43
N ALA A 1040 61.84 -19.92 -16.79
CA ALA A 1040 62.64 -18.71 -16.98
C ALA A 1040 61.75 -17.46 -16.82
N GLY A 1041 62.15 -16.54 -15.94
CA GLY A 1041 61.63 -15.16 -15.89
C GLY A 1041 62.46 -14.25 -16.79
N ILE A 1042 62.45 -12.91 -16.64
CA ILE A 1042 61.66 -11.96 -15.84
C ILE A 1042 61.99 -10.57 -16.44
N ASP A 1043 61.11 -9.57 -16.30
CA ASP A 1043 61.41 -8.12 -16.11
C ASP A 1043 60.14 -7.29 -16.42
N GLY A 1044 59.77 -6.24 -15.68
CA GLY A 1044 60.30 -5.79 -14.38
C GLY A 1044 60.33 -4.27 -14.20
N ASP A 1045 59.25 -3.66 -13.70
CA ASP A 1045 59.20 -2.30 -13.09
C ASP A 1045 57.73 -2.03 -12.63
N ALA A 1046 57.40 -1.32 -11.54
CA ALA A 1046 58.04 -1.08 -10.24
C ALA A 1046 56.90 -0.68 -9.26
N MET A 1047 56.68 -1.35 -8.12
CA MET A 1047 57.23 -1.04 -6.79
C MET A 1047 57.02 0.42 -6.31
N ALA A 1048 56.54 0.72 -5.09
CA ALA A 1048 55.97 -0.09 -3.99
C ALA A 1048 55.38 0.84 -2.90
N VAL A 1049 54.69 0.30 -1.89
CA VAL A 1049 54.86 0.59 -0.44
C VAL A 1049 54.02 -0.41 0.41
N ASP A 1050 54.42 -0.62 1.67
CA ASP A 1050 54.05 -1.75 2.53
C ASP A 1050 52.67 -1.70 3.24
N PRO A 1051 52.11 -2.86 3.65
CA PRO A 1051 50.92 -3.01 4.51
C PRO A 1051 51.29 -3.26 5.99
N GLN A 1052 50.29 -3.35 6.90
CA GLN A 1052 50.55 -3.95 8.22
C GLN A 1052 49.34 -4.62 8.95
N GLN A 1053 49.53 -5.91 9.27
CA GLN A 1053 49.02 -6.71 10.41
C GLN A 1053 47.56 -7.23 10.51
N ASP A 1054 47.45 -8.56 10.32
CA ASP A 1054 47.02 -9.58 11.30
C ASP A 1054 45.75 -9.39 12.15
N ALA A 1055 44.73 -10.24 11.92
CA ALA A 1055 44.42 -11.39 12.80
C ALA A 1055 43.37 -12.36 12.20
N THR A 1056 43.57 -13.66 12.46
CA THR A 1056 42.67 -14.82 12.21
C THR A 1056 41.64 -14.97 13.37
N PRO A 1057 40.60 -15.86 13.36
CA PRO A 1057 40.63 -17.18 12.69
C PRO A 1057 39.32 -17.87 12.19
N GLU A 1058 39.59 -19.03 11.57
CA GLU A 1058 38.84 -20.30 11.58
C GLU A 1058 37.56 -20.48 10.76
N GLU A 1059 37.43 -21.72 10.29
CA GLU A 1059 36.56 -22.24 9.23
C GLU A 1059 35.83 -23.47 9.78
N GLU A 1060 34.58 -23.70 9.38
CA GLU A 1060 33.99 -25.05 9.33
C GLU A 1060 33.35 -25.23 7.94
N GLU A 1061 33.68 -26.34 7.28
CA GLU A 1061 33.26 -26.71 5.92
C GLU A 1061 31.98 -27.55 5.96
N GLU A 1062 31.19 -27.61 4.87
CA GLU A 1062 30.94 -28.86 4.11
C GLU A 1062 29.80 -28.74 3.05
N GLU A 1063 30.00 -29.49 1.95
CA GLU A 1063 29.02 -30.10 1.02
C GLU A 1063 28.03 -29.23 0.19
N GLU A 1064 28.38 -29.05 -1.10
CA GLU A 1064 27.43 -29.04 -2.23
C GLU A 1064 27.42 -30.44 -2.87
N GLU A 1065 26.25 -31.06 -3.08
CA GLU A 1065 26.10 -32.29 -3.90
C GLU A 1065 25.63 -31.96 -5.33
N GLU A 1066 26.17 -32.68 -6.33
CA GLU A 1066 25.76 -32.57 -7.74
C GLU A 1066 24.52 -33.45 -8.01
N GLU A 1067 23.44 -32.90 -8.61
CA GLU A 1067 22.34 -33.72 -9.18
C GLU A 1067 22.39 -33.80 -10.72
N ASP A 1068 22.18 -35.01 -11.23
CA ASP A 1068 22.45 -35.45 -12.61
C ASP A 1068 21.23 -35.31 -13.54
N TRP A 1069 21.40 -34.61 -14.67
CA TRP A 1069 20.37 -34.43 -15.71
C TRP A 1069 20.20 -35.67 -16.60
N SER A 1070 19.70 -36.75 -16.02
CA SER A 1070 19.29 -37.95 -16.75
C SER A 1070 17.83 -37.85 -17.24
N PHE A 1071 17.62 -38.00 -18.55
CA PHE A 1071 16.31 -37.92 -19.22
C PHE A 1071 16.00 -39.25 -19.93
N ASP A 1072 15.02 -40.03 -19.43
CA ASP A 1072 14.79 -41.42 -19.84
C ASP A 1072 13.51 -41.67 -20.68
N GLY A 1073 13.44 -41.02 -21.84
CA GLY A 1073 12.53 -41.40 -22.93
C GLY A 1073 11.06 -41.01 -22.74
N THR A 1074 10.13 -41.40 -23.62
CA THR A 1074 10.28 -42.00 -24.96
C THR A 1074 9.38 -41.24 -25.94
N ILE A 1075 9.84 -41.05 -27.19
CA ILE A 1075 9.03 -40.46 -28.26
C ILE A 1075 8.90 -41.51 -29.37
N GLU A 1076 7.67 -41.98 -29.61
CA GLU A 1076 7.33 -42.74 -30.81
C GLU A 1076 6.98 -41.79 -31.96
N ASP A 1077 7.43 -42.10 -33.18
CA ASP A 1077 7.23 -41.28 -34.36
C ASP A 1077 5.77 -41.25 -34.84
N ASP A 1078 5.25 -40.06 -35.19
CA ASP A 1078 4.85 -39.78 -36.59
C ASP A 1078 4.45 -38.30 -36.81
N PHE A 1079 5.08 -37.63 -37.79
CA PHE A 1079 4.36 -36.98 -38.92
C PHE A 1079 5.29 -36.38 -40.00
N ILE A 1080 5.84 -37.28 -40.83
CA ILE A 1080 6.00 -37.17 -42.31
C ILE A 1080 6.79 -35.99 -42.92
N LEU A 1081 7.84 -36.37 -43.68
CA LEU A 1081 8.64 -35.51 -44.57
C LEU A 1081 7.91 -35.06 -45.85
N VAL A 1082 8.44 -34.01 -46.49
CA VAL A 1082 8.44 -33.87 -47.96
C VAL A 1082 9.87 -33.94 -48.50
N SER A 1083 10.20 -34.97 -49.28
CA SER A 1083 11.46 -35.10 -50.03
C SER A 1083 11.25 -34.85 -51.52
N PRO A 1084 12.34 -34.67 -52.30
CA PRO A 1084 12.49 -35.60 -53.43
C PRO A 1084 13.94 -36.00 -53.81
N ARG A 1085 14.20 -37.32 -53.76
CA ARG A 1085 14.92 -38.18 -54.75
C ARG A 1085 16.35 -37.78 -55.24
N GLY A 1086 17.37 -38.64 -55.24
CA GLY A 1086 17.54 -40.01 -54.70
C GLY A 1086 18.28 -41.00 -55.63
N ARG A 1087 18.83 -42.10 -55.04
CA ARG A 1087 19.57 -43.24 -55.68
C ARG A 1087 20.96 -42.89 -56.27
N THR A 1088 21.97 -43.79 -56.35
CA THR A 1088 22.07 -45.26 -56.20
C THR A 1088 23.31 -45.73 -55.39
N GLU A 1089 23.22 -46.95 -54.86
CA GLU A 1089 24.28 -47.99 -54.69
C GLU A 1089 25.77 -47.66 -55.00
N ALA A 1090 26.67 -47.87 -54.02
CA ALA A 1090 28.07 -48.30 -54.21
C ALA A 1090 28.68 -48.85 -52.88
N GLU A 1091 29.83 -49.51 -52.97
CA GLU A 1091 30.45 -50.36 -51.93
C GLU A 1091 31.45 -49.64 -50.99
N ASP A 1092 31.99 -50.40 -50.03
CA ASP A 1092 33.04 -50.06 -49.05
C ASP A 1092 34.34 -49.50 -49.69
N GLY A 1093 35.06 -48.61 -48.99
CA GLY A 1093 36.44 -48.24 -49.37
C GLY A 1093 36.98 -46.88 -48.92
N GLY A 1094 37.69 -46.84 -47.79
CA GLY A 1094 38.93 -46.04 -47.65
C GLY A 1094 38.81 -44.60 -47.11
N ALA A 1095 39.45 -44.36 -45.96
CA ALA A 1095 39.49 -43.09 -45.25
C ALA A 1095 40.19 -41.93 -45.99
N SER A 1096 39.71 -40.70 -45.72
CA SER A 1096 40.55 -39.50 -45.69
C SER A 1096 40.02 -38.52 -44.64
N SER A 1097 40.84 -38.21 -43.62
CA SER A 1097 40.48 -37.30 -42.53
C SER A 1097 40.99 -35.89 -42.82
N GLN A 1098 40.10 -34.98 -43.23
CA GLN A 1098 40.36 -33.55 -43.15
C GLN A 1098 39.85 -33.02 -41.80
N PRO A 1099 40.67 -32.26 -41.04
CA PRO A 1099 40.19 -31.60 -39.84
C PRO A 1099 39.29 -30.41 -40.21
N LEU A 1100 38.16 -30.27 -39.51
CA LEU A 1100 37.31 -29.09 -39.61
C LEU A 1100 38.10 -27.86 -39.13
N GLN A 1101 38.25 -26.85 -40.00
CA GLN A 1101 38.71 -25.54 -39.57
C GLN A 1101 37.58 -24.85 -38.78
N GLY A 1102 37.86 -24.50 -37.52
CA GLY A 1102 37.01 -23.59 -36.76
C GLY A 1102 37.04 -22.17 -37.35
N PRO A 1103 36.08 -21.31 -36.99
CA PRO A 1103 36.00 -19.94 -37.52
C PRO A 1103 37.25 -19.11 -37.17
N GLU A 1104 37.66 -18.28 -38.12
CA GLU A 1104 38.75 -17.31 -38.00
C GLU A 1104 38.21 -15.92 -38.38
N ASP A 1105 38.94 -14.85 -38.06
CA ASP A 1105 38.56 -13.45 -38.31
C ASP A 1105 37.25 -12.97 -37.63
N VAL A 1106 36.83 -13.66 -36.56
CA VAL A 1106 35.62 -13.31 -35.78
C VAL A 1106 35.70 -11.88 -35.25
N VAL A 1107 36.86 -11.46 -34.75
CA VAL A 1107 37.06 -10.08 -34.24
C VAL A 1107 36.97 -9.03 -35.36
N GLN A 1108 37.41 -9.35 -36.58
CA GLN A 1108 37.29 -8.44 -37.73
C GLN A 1108 35.83 -8.31 -38.20
N ALA A 1109 35.05 -9.39 -38.06
CA ALA A 1109 33.60 -9.36 -38.31
C ALA A 1109 32.86 -8.53 -37.24
N GLU A 1110 33.18 -8.69 -35.96
CA GLU A 1110 32.66 -7.86 -34.86
C GLU A 1110 32.94 -6.36 -35.11
N GLU A 1111 34.19 -5.98 -35.40
CA GLU A 1111 34.58 -4.59 -35.70
C GLU A 1111 33.89 -4.03 -36.96
N THR A 1112 33.65 -4.87 -37.98
CA THR A 1112 32.97 -4.45 -39.22
C THR A 1112 31.47 -4.23 -39.00
N VAL A 1113 30.80 -5.12 -38.25
CA VAL A 1113 29.38 -4.98 -37.91
C VAL A 1113 29.15 -3.75 -37.02
N GLN A 1114 30.00 -3.51 -36.03
CA GLN A 1114 29.92 -2.32 -35.18
C GLN A 1114 30.02 -1.03 -36.00
N ARG A 1115 30.98 -0.96 -36.95
CA ARG A 1115 31.07 0.22 -37.84
C ARG A 1115 29.82 0.40 -38.71
N MET A 1116 29.26 -0.67 -39.27
CA MET A 1116 28.03 -0.57 -40.08
C MET A 1116 26.82 -0.10 -39.25
N ILE A 1117 26.72 -0.51 -37.98
CA ILE A 1117 25.72 -0.02 -37.04
C ILE A 1117 25.89 1.48 -36.77
N ASP A 1118 27.10 1.93 -36.51
CA ASP A 1118 27.40 3.34 -36.23
C ASP A 1118 27.22 4.24 -37.46
N GLU A 1119 27.50 3.70 -38.66
CA GLU A 1119 27.18 4.32 -39.96
C GLU A 1119 25.66 4.46 -40.17
N GLU A 1120 24.86 3.40 -39.94
CA GLU A 1120 23.39 3.44 -40.09
C GLU A 1120 22.73 4.41 -39.08
N ILE A 1121 23.19 4.45 -37.83
CA ILE A 1121 22.72 5.43 -36.83
C ILE A 1121 22.99 6.87 -37.32
N SER A 1122 24.20 7.14 -37.80
CA SER A 1122 24.61 8.48 -38.28
C SER A 1122 23.77 8.95 -39.47
N GLU A 1123 23.49 8.06 -40.43
CA GLU A 1123 22.63 8.36 -41.59
C GLU A 1123 21.20 8.68 -41.14
N LEU A 1124 20.59 7.84 -40.30
CA LEU A 1124 19.22 8.04 -39.80
C LEU A 1124 19.10 9.31 -38.94
N GLU A 1125 20.08 9.62 -38.10
CA GLU A 1125 20.13 10.86 -37.33
C GLU A 1125 20.37 12.10 -38.22
N SER A 1126 21.03 11.96 -39.37
CA SER A 1126 21.16 13.05 -40.34
C SER A 1126 19.82 13.32 -41.04
N ALA A 1127 19.15 12.28 -41.53
CA ALA A 1127 17.84 12.37 -42.18
C ALA A 1127 16.78 12.98 -41.25
N ARG A 1128 16.72 12.55 -39.98
CA ARG A 1128 15.80 13.12 -38.98
C ARG A 1128 16.06 14.62 -38.77
N ARG A 1129 17.32 15.06 -38.70
CA ARG A 1129 17.67 16.49 -38.55
C ARG A 1129 17.35 17.34 -39.77
N GLU A 1130 17.63 16.84 -40.98
CA GLU A 1130 17.21 17.51 -42.21
C GLU A 1130 15.69 17.65 -42.26
N HIS A 1131 14.96 16.61 -41.83
CA HIS A 1131 13.52 16.63 -41.81
C HIS A 1131 12.94 17.67 -40.83
N PHE A 1132 13.41 17.70 -39.57
CA PHE A 1132 13.06 18.75 -38.60
C PHE A 1132 13.41 20.17 -39.10
N SER A 1133 14.49 20.35 -39.87
CA SER A 1133 14.86 21.66 -40.42
C SER A 1133 13.90 22.15 -41.52
N SER A 1134 13.06 21.27 -42.09
CA SER A 1134 12.19 21.59 -43.23
C SER A 1134 10.90 22.35 -42.87
N SER A 1135 10.50 22.38 -41.60
CA SER A 1135 9.20 22.89 -41.15
C SER A 1135 9.36 23.66 -39.82
N GLN A 1136 9.31 24.99 -39.90
CA GLN A 1136 9.61 25.92 -38.80
C GLN A 1136 8.62 27.10 -38.75
N LYS A 1137 7.31 26.84 -38.88
CA LYS A 1137 6.26 27.88 -38.89
C LYS A 1137 5.78 28.23 -37.49
N HIS A 1138 5.69 27.26 -36.59
CA HIS A 1138 5.14 27.43 -35.24
C HIS A 1138 6.28 27.55 -34.23
N ALA A 1139 6.94 28.71 -34.23
CA ALA A 1139 8.07 29.04 -33.37
C ALA A 1139 7.63 29.59 -32.01
N TYR A 1140 8.23 29.07 -30.94
CA TYR A 1140 7.95 29.42 -29.55
C TYR A 1140 9.25 29.70 -28.79
N ARG A 1141 9.37 30.85 -28.13
CA ARG A 1141 10.50 31.24 -27.28
C ARG A 1141 10.31 30.76 -25.85
N LEU A 1142 11.39 30.34 -25.20
CA LEU A 1142 11.39 30.06 -23.77
C LEU A 1142 11.22 31.37 -22.98
N GLU A 1143 10.09 31.54 -22.31
CA GLU A 1143 9.79 32.67 -21.41
C GLU A 1143 10.34 32.38 -20.00
N ALA A 1144 9.95 31.25 -19.41
CA ALA A 1144 10.28 30.93 -18.03
C ALA A 1144 10.57 29.44 -17.81
N VAL A 1145 11.36 29.14 -16.78
CA VAL A 1145 11.67 27.78 -16.33
C VAL A 1145 11.55 27.72 -14.82
N ILE A 1146 10.61 26.92 -14.34
CA ILE A 1146 10.47 26.58 -12.92
C ILE A 1146 11.36 25.38 -12.63
N CYS A 1147 12.31 25.57 -11.73
CA CYS A 1147 13.26 24.56 -11.28
C CYS A 1147 12.85 23.96 -9.93
N HIS A 1148 13.20 22.70 -9.71
CA HIS A 1148 12.98 21.96 -8.48
C HIS A 1148 14.18 21.08 -8.11
N SER A 1149 14.96 21.51 -7.12
CA SER A 1149 16.05 20.71 -6.53
C SER A 1149 15.59 20.06 -5.23
N GLY A 1150 15.68 18.72 -5.15
CA GLY A 1150 15.13 17.94 -4.05
C GLY A 1150 14.44 16.64 -4.50
N ASN A 1151 13.80 15.99 -3.53
CA ASN A 1151 13.08 14.72 -3.61
C ASN A 1151 11.74 14.91 -4.37
N LEU A 1152 10.89 13.87 -4.44
CA LEU A 1152 9.51 14.05 -4.95
C LEU A 1152 8.57 14.70 -3.92
N GLN A 1153 8.78 14.48 -2.62
CA GLN A 1153 7.93 14.97 -1.53
C GLN A 1153 8.36 16.31 -0.92
N ALA A 1154 9.63 16.70 -1.11
CA ALA A 1154 10.19 17.92 -0.55
C ALA A 1154 11.41 18.39 -1.34
N GLY A 1155 11.49 19.68 -1.62
CA GLY A 1155 12.64 20.33 -2.22
C GLY A 1155 12.57 21.84 -2.15
N HIS A 1156 13.38 22.50 -2.97
CA HIS A 1156 13.38 23.93 -3.17
C HIS A 1156 13.01 24.30 -4.60
N TYR A 1157 12.17 25.32 -4.73
CA TYR A 1157 11.63 25.80 -6.01
C TYR A 1157 12.01 27.25 -6.24
N TRP A 1158 12.38 27.56 -7.49
CA TRP A 1158 12.66 28.92 -7.96
C TRP A 1158 12.32 29.02 -9.45
N VAL A 1159 12.25 30.24 -10.00
CA VAL A 1159 11.95 30.44 -11.42
C VAL A 1159 13.00 31.34 -12.10
N TRP A 1160 13.45 30.91 -13.27
CA TRP A 1160 14.16 31.76 -14.23
C TRP A 1160 13.15 32.35 -15.21
N ILE A 1161 13.18 33.67 -15.45
CA ILE A 1161 12.30 34.35 -16.41
C ILE A 1161 13.14 35.22 -17.36
N ARG A 1162 12.82 35.19 -18.66
CA ARG A 1162 13.42 36.01 -19.71
C ARG A 1162 12.74 37.36 -19.79
N ASP A 1163 13.52 38.42 -19.65
CA ASP A 1163 13.12 39.77 -20.01
C ASP A 1163 13.45 40.01 -21.49
N PHE A 1164 12.43 39.97 -22.35
CA PHE A 1164 12.60 40.22 -23.78
C PHE A 1164 12.90 41.69 -24.11
N ALA A 1165 12.54 42.65 -23.24
CA ALA A 1165 12.76 44.08 -23.47
C ALA A 1165 14.20 44.52 -23.11
N ASN A 1166 14.81 43.88 -22.12
CA ASN A 1166 16.19 44.13 -21.69
C ASN A 1166 17.19 43.04 -22.13
N ASP A 1167 16.72 41.97 -22.78
CA ASP A 1167 17.49 40.81 -23.26
C ASP A 1167 18.30 40.07 -22.17
N ILE A 1168 17.76 40.00 -20.95
CA ILE A 1168 18.41 39.41 -19.76
C ILE A 1168 17.56 38.31 -19.11
N TRP A 1169 18.20 37.38 -18.42
CA TRP A 1169 17.54 36.42 -17.54
C TRP A 1169 17.47 36.95 -16.11
N ARG A 1170 16.34 36.75 -15.43
CA ARG A 1170 16.20 36.99 -13.98
C ARG A 1170 15.88 35.68 -13.27
N CYS A 1171 16.65 35.36 -12.23
CA CYS A 1171 16.39 34.25 -11.33
C CYS A 1171 15.69 34.79 -10.08
N TYR A 1172 14.44 34.39 -9.88
CA TYR A 1172 13.62 34.70 -8.72
C TYR A 1172 13.70 33.52 -7.74
N ASN A 1173 14.50 33.68 -6.70
CA ASN A 1173 14.70 32.72 -5.62
C ASN A 1173 14.20 33.34 -4.32
N ASP A 1174 12.90 33.19 -4.09
CA ASP A 1174 12.11 33.81 -3.02
C ASP A 1174 12.40 35.32 -2.87
N ALA A 1175 13.01 35.72 -1.75
CA ALA A 1175 13.29 37.11 -1.43
C ALA A 1175 14.49 37.69 -2.21
N THR A 1176 15.18 36.88 -3.00
CA THR A 1176 16.35 37.30 -3.79
C THR A 1176 16.05 37.23 -5.29
N VAL A 1177 16.32 38.32 -6.00
CA VAL A 1177 16.26 38.40 -7.46
C VAL A 1177 17.67 38.63 -7.98
N ARG A 1178 18.15 37.78 -8.89
CA ARG A 1178 19.47 37.89 -9.53
C ARG A 1178 19.31 38.08 -11.03
N VAL A 1179 20.21 38.84 -11.64
CA VAL A 1179 20.26 39.06 -13.10
C VAL A 1179 21.44 38.30 -13.69
N GLU A 1180 21.22 37.65 -14.83
CA GLU A 1180 22.26 37.03 -15.66
C GLU A 1180 22.09 37.49 -17.12
N THR A 1181 23.20 37.86 -17.76
CA THR A 1181 23.20 38.38 -19.15
C THR A 1181 23.50 37.30 -20.18
N ASP A 1182 24.18 36.21 -19.78
CA ASP A 1182 24.57 35.15 -20.71
C ASP A 1182 23.46 34.08 -20.85
N THR A 1183 22.63 34.22 -21.89
CA THR A 1183 21.60 33.23 -22.27
C THR A 1183 22.17 31.85 -22.55
N ALA A 1184 23.35 31.74 -23.18
CA ALA A 1184 23.94 30.46 -23.53
C ALA A 1184 24.37 29.70 -22.26
N LYS A 1185 24.94 30.41 -21.28
CA LYS A 1185 25.22 29.88 -19.94
C LYS A 1185 23.95 29.42 -19.23
N VAL A 1186 22.90 30.24 -19.16
CA VAL A 1186 21.64 29.86 -18.48
C VAL A 1186 21.03 28.60 -19.10
N LEU A 1187 20.93 28.53 -20.43
CA LEU A 1187 20.39 27.35 -21.13
C LEU A 1187 21.25 26.10 -20.94
N HIS A 1188 22.58 26.25 -20.92
CA HIS A 1188 23.54 25.17 -20.66
C HIS A 1188 23.43 24.64 -19.22
N ASP A 1189 23.33 25.53 -18.23
CA ASP A 1189 23.23 25.16 -16.82
C ASP A 1189 21.88 24.48 -16.53
N LEU A 1190 20.78 24.99 -17.09
CA LEU A 1190 19.46 24.34 -17.06
C LEU A 1190 19.47 22.97 -17.75
N SER A 1191 20.06 22.88 -18.94
CA SER A 1191 20.10 21.63 -19.74
C SER A 1191 20.99 20.53 -19.16
N LYS A 1192 21.82 20.83 -18.16
CA LYS A 1192 22.69 19.86 -17.46
C LYS A 1192 22.02 19.18 -16.27
N GLY A 1193 20.96 19.77 -15.73
CA GLY A 1193 20.37 19.35 -14.46
C GLY A 1193 19.14 18.46 -14.59
N GLY A 1194 18.89 17.68 -13.54
CA GLY A 1194 17.58 17.11 -13.24
C GLY A 1194 16.58 18.11 -12.63
N GLU A 1195 16.93 19.40 -12.63
CA GLU A 1195 16.23 20.48 -11.91
C GLU A 1195 15.06 21.12 -12.69
N PRO A 1196 15.12 21.37 -14.02
CA PRO A 1196 13.97 21.91 -14.73
C PRO A 1196 12.76 20.96 -14.64
N TYR A 1197 11.62 21.52 -14.23
CA TYR A 1197 10.38 20.78 -14.00
C TYR A 1197 9.25 21.26 -14.91
N TYR A 1198 9.03 22.57 -14.97
CA TYR A 1198 7.98 23.21 -15.76
C TYR A 1198 8.59 24.26 -16.68
N LEU A 1199 8.36 24.17 -17.99
CA LEU A 1199 8.83 25.15 -18.97
C LEU A 1199 7.63 25.96 -19.48
N CYS A 1200 7.78 27.28 -19.52
CA CYS A 1200 6.81 28.20 -20.08
C CYS A 1200 7.38 28.78 -21.37
N TYR A 1201 6.70 28.55 -22.48
CA TYR A 1201 7.05 29.06 -23.80
C TYR A 1201 6.00 30.07 -24.26
N VAL A 1202 6.42 31.10 -25.00
CA VAL A 1202 5.54 32.09 -25.63
C VAL A 1202 5.76 32.10 -27.15
N ARG A 1203 4.70 32.26 -27.93
CA ARG A 1203 4.76 32.29 -29.41
C ARG A 1203 5.66 33.45 -29.89
N ASP A 1204 6.60 33.17 -30.79
CA ASP A 1204 7.67 34.14 -31.14
C ASP A 1204 7.14 35.35 -31.92
N GLU A 1205 6.03 35.21 -32.65
CA GLU A 1205 5.42 36.25 -33.49
C GLU A 1205 4.85 37.42 -32.68
N ASP A 1206 4.18 37.13 -31.56
CA ASP A 1206 3.37 38.07 -30.77
C ASP A 1206 3.73 38.12 -29.28
N LYS A 1207 4.85 37.50 -28.85
CA LYS A 1207 5.32 37.44 -27.46
C LYS A 1207 5.21 38.74 -26.65
N GLU A 1208 5.56 39.88 -27.25
CA GLU A 1208 5.52 41.20 -26.57
C GLU A 1208 4.09 41.66 -26.25
N GLU A 1209 3.06 41.10 -26.87
CA GLU A 1209 1.64 41.34 -26.55
C GLU A 1209 1.16 40.51 -25.35
N TRP A 1210 1.82 39.37 -25.05
CA TRP A 1210 1.37 38.40 -24.04
C TRP A 1210 2.18 38.43 -22.74
N VAL A 1211 3.48 38.72 -22.80
CA VAL A 1211 4.38 38.64 -21.63
C VAL A 1211 5.35 39.82 -21.55
N ASP A 1212 5.62 40.28 -20.33
CA ASP A 1212 6.64 41.29 -19.99
C ASP A 1212 7.03 41.20 -18.50
N VAL A 1213 8.15 41.79 -18.10
CA VAL A 1213 8.52 41.90 -16.68
C VAL A 1213 8.24 43.32 -16.19
N PRO A 1214 7.24 43.54 -15.32
CA PRO A 1214 6.91 44.89 -14.87
C PRO A 1214 8.04 45.55 -14.06
N THR A 1215 8.30 46.82 -14.38
CA THR A 1215 9.17 47.69 -13.59
C THR A 1215 8.43 48.24 -12.35
N ARG A 1216 9.18 48.86 -11.44
CA ARG A 1216 8.66 49.45 -10.21
C ARG A 1216 8.43 50.94 -10.39
N ASP A 1217 7.38 51.48 -9.77
CA ASP A 1217 7.15 52.92 -9.74
C ASP A 1217 8.18 53.60 -8.83
N VAL A 1218 9.03 54.45 -9.42
CA VAL A 1218 10.04 55.23 -8.69
C VAL A 1218 9.43 56.56 -8.25
N PRO A 1219 9.33 56.85 -6.93
CA PRO A 1219 8.75 58.10 -6.45
C PRO A 1219 9.56 59.33 -6.90
N VAL A 1220 8.94 60.21 -7.70
CA VAL A 1220 9.56 61.46 -8.14
C VAL A 1220 9.77 62.38 -6.93
N PRO A 1221 11.01 62.86 -6.65
CA PRO A 1221 11.27 63.68 -5.47
C PRO A 1221 10.57 65.05 -5.55
N VAL A 1222 9.59 65.26 -4.67
CA VAL A 1222 8.97 66.59 -4.47
C VAL A 1222 9.95 67.49 -3.72
N PRO A 1223 10.26 68.72 -4.19
CA PRO A 1223 11.18 69.62 -3.50
C PRO A 1223 10.68 69.97 -2.09
N ALA A 1224 11.48 69.68 -1.07
CA ALA A 1224 11.11 69.88 0.32
C ALA A 1224 10.98 71.37 0.67
N LEU A 1225 9.78 71.78 1.07
CA LEU A 1225 9.58 73.04 1.79
C LEU A 1225 10.19 72.91 3.19
N ALA A 1226 11.22 73.70 3.48
CA ALA A 1226 11.86 73.71 4.79
C ALA A 1226 10.90 74.25 5.87
N ALA A 1227 10.84 73.56 7.01
CA ALA A 1227 9.99 73.94 8.14
C ALA A 1227 10.67 74.98 9.05
N ASP A 1228 9.87 75.82 9.69
CA ASP A 1228 10.32 76.87 10.60
C ASP A 1228 11.06 76.35 11.85
N SER A 1229 12.04 77.14 12.30
CA SER A 1229 12.45 77.19 13.70
C SER A 1229 12.76 78.65 14.08
N SER A 1230 12.28 79.07 15.25
CA SER A 1230 12.06 80.49 15.59
C SER A 1230 13.13 81.11 16.49
N ASP A 1231 13.41 82.41 16.25
CA ASP A 1231 13.86 83.43 17.22
C ASP A 1231 15.28 83.28 17.84
N ALA A 1232 16.08 84.34 18.03
CA ALA A 1232 15.89 85.78 17.74
C ALA A 1232 17.23 86.59 17.67
N ASP A 1233 17.09 87.83 17.18
CA ASP A 1233 17.87 89.07 17.43
C ASP A 1233 19.32 89.29 16.93
N ALA A 1234 19.43 90.34 16.08
CA ALA A 1234 20.48 91.40 16.00
C ALA A 1234 21.95 91.03 15.65
N ASP A 1235 22.72 91.80 14.87
CA ASP A 1235 22.60 93.20 14.41
C ASP A 1235 23.55 93.50 13.21
N ALA A 1236 23.24 94.52 12.36
CA ALA A 1236 24.14 95.25 11.42
C ALA A 1236 24.99 94.50 10.33
N ASP A 1237 25.45 95.07 9.19
CA ASP A 1237 25.08 96.24 8.34
C ASP A 1237 25.91 96.19 7.00
N MET A 1238 25.41 96.77 5.88
CA MET A 1238 26.11 97.09 4.59
C MET A 1238 26.69 95.92 3.71
N THR A 1239 26.79 95.94 2.36
CA THR A 1239 26.42 96.92 1.29
C THR A 1239 26.39 96.30 -0.14
N SER A 1240 25.57 96.91 -1.03
CA SER A 1240 25.81 97.24 -2.47
C SER A 1240 25.98 96.20 -3.62
N ASN A 1241 25.14 96.38 -4.66
CA ASN A 1241 25.45 96.41 -6.13
C ASN A 1241 25.87 95.09 -6.86
N ASP A 1242 25.65 94.88 -8.18
CA ASP A 1242 24.87 95.60 -9.21
C ASP A 1242 24.54 94.73 -10.46
N ALA A 1243 23.35 95.00 -11.05
CA ALA A 1243 23.04 95.16 -12.49
C ALA A 1243 23.23 94.09 -13.62
N ASP A 1244 22.38 94.28 -14.63
CA ASP A 1244 22.44 93.95 -16.08
C ASP A 1244 22.45 92.51 -16.64
N GLY A 1245 21.55 92.30 -17.60
CA GLY A 1245 21.67 91.36 -18.72
C GLY A 1245 21.38 92.09 -20.05
N PRO A 1246 21.58 91.44 -21.22
CA PRO A 1246 20.47 91.40 -22.20
C PRO A 1246 20.41 90.14 -23.09
N ALA A 1247 19.32 89.99 -23.84
CA ALA A 1247 19.15 89.01 -24.94
C ALA A 1247 19.87 89.45 -26.25
N PRO A 1248 19.88 88.69 -27.38
CA PRO A 1248 18.71 88.64 -28.30
C PRO A 1248 18.59 87.26 -29.09
N PRO A 1249 18.14 87.10 -30.38
CA PRO A 1249 16.99 86.18 -30.65
C PRO A 1249 16.97 85.32 -31.97
N ALA A 1250 15.89 84.53 -32.14
CA ALA A 1250 15.22 84.12 -33.42
C ALA A 1250 16.01 83.31 -34.50
N GLU A 1251 15.47 82.79 -35.64
CA GLU A 1251 14.20 82.92 -36.40
C GLU A 1251 13.74 81.58 -37.08
N ALA A 1252 12.53 81.57 -37.70
CA ALA A 1252 12.08 80.77 -38.87
C ALA A 1252 11.79 79.23 -38.73
N GLU A 1253 10.84 78.59 -39.44
CA GLU A 1253 9.81 79.05 -40.42
C GLU A 1253 8.57 78.11 -40.55
N THR A 1254 7.43 78.67 -41.02
CA THR A 1254 6.17 78.12 -41.63
C THR A 1254 5.72 76.64 -41.49
N VAL A 1255 4.46 76.23 -41.22
CA VAL A 1255 3.05 76.68 -41.46
C VAL A 1255 2.31 76.06 -42.69
N SER A 1256 1.22 75.32 -42.44
CA SER A 1256 0.01 75.10 -43.30
C SER A 1256 -0.98 74.14 -42.60
N SER A 1257 -2.03 74.57 -41.87
CA SER A 1257 -3.42 74.87 -42.32
C SER A 1257 -4.15 73.78 -43.14
N GLY A 1258 -5.39 73.36 -42.80
CA GLY A 1258 -6.26 73.79 -41.68
C GLY A 1258 -7.68 73.16 -41.70
N ASP A 1259 -8.49 73.54 -40.69
CA ASP A 1259 -9.97 73.47 -40.50
C ASP A 1259 -10.75 72.14 -40.80
N VAL A 1260 -11.52 71.50 -39.89
CA VAL A 1260 -12.65 71.95 -39.02
C VAL A 1260 -13.95 72.20 -39.85
N PRO A 1261 -15.18 71.74 -39.47
CA PRO A 1261 -15.65 71.31 -38.14
C PRO A 1261 -16.46 69.97 -38.01
N GLY A 1262 -16.32 69.33 -36.85
CA GLY A 1262 -17.38 69.26 -35.83
C GLY A 1262 -18.65 68.40 -36.01
N ALA A 1263 -18.79 67.42 -35.13
CA ALA A 1263 -20.04 67.08 -34.44
C ALA A 1263 -19.70 66.56 -33.03
N ALA A 1264 -20.55 66.82 -32.04
CA ALA A 1264 -20.35 66.37 -30.67
C ALA A 1264 -21.66 65.77 -30.12
N ASN A 1265 -21.54 64.69 -29.36
CA ASN A 1265 -21.96 64.66 -27.95
C ASN A 1265 -21.25 63.53 -27.21
#